data_AF-G8TIH4-F1
#
_entry.id   AF-G8TIH4-F1
#
_cell.length_a   1.000
_cell.length_b   1.000
_cell.length_c   1.000
_cell.angle_alpha   90.00
_cell.angle_beta   90.00
_cell.angle_gamma   90.00
#
_symmetry.space_group_name_H-M   'P 1'
#
loop_
_entity.id
_entity.type
_entity.pdbx_description
1 polymer ?
#
loop_
_entity_poly.entity_id
_entity_poly.type
_entity_poly.pdbx_seq_one_letter_code
_entity_poly.pdbx_strand_id
1 'polypeptide(L)'
;MLQFTGERFIPTNELINDEIGFEHLHRYHSIIPFIQNKSVLDIACGEGYGTALIGKYAQKAVGVDIDDTCIQWGTQHYAAANNKLEFKKGTVDNIPLADNSVDVVVSFETIEHLDAAIQQRFMAEVKRVLHPDGILIISTPNTANYSERYNLNNEFHKKEFEKEEFHEFLKAHFAYAYHFEQGYEIVSTITGSEIKDVHQLTVLNWERNLKKANRKYLISIASNKEVQQTDRLSSVVLQVDKDFLGLIDYIVVLQKQEQQLQTTIEQVKVLEQTIQQLQQTIQQQNEVNNQLAAALIDKDNVITDQNYRVTTVQQQVDQLNGRLSEIYSSDGWKLLSVYYRLKGKILPENSGRYKKVKTLINKLRNKKADSFVVEDFTAAHTFEIEEITSFDKIEFPVFDQPKVSIIIPAYDGWQMNYRCLRSIFKNTHGVSYEVIFADDGSSDETANITEYIKNVVLIRNPANLGFLKNCNNATKFAKGEYILFLNNDTEVTTGWLHSLTQLMDKDHTIGITGSKLIYPDGRLQEAGGIFWQDASAWNYGHKRNPGAPEYTYVKEVDYISGASLMIRKSVWDKIGGFDERYSPAYCEDADLAFEVRKMGLKVVYQPLSVVIHHEGFSHGSDNKPKAGLTTIKEYQKLNILKFKSKWKDELKLQFPNSTNIFWARDRSQLKKTILVIDHYVPHFDKDAGSRTTFQYLQLFTSLGMNVKFIGDNFYKHEPYTTVLQQLGIEVLFGSHYAENWQKWILENEKYFDYILLNRPHISSKYIDFLRSNTKVKIYYYGHDLHFYRELKEYEITNDKKKLNSSREWKKIEYDLFKKADVVLTPTLKEKNIIQADFTNKRIEVMPAFFYPTIPAPIDNFDNRNDIMFVGGFAHGPNLNAVLWYIEKIHPLVLEKMPRTRLIVVGSNVPPQIQKLASASIVIKGFVSDQELEDLYKSVKLIVIPLRYGAGLKGKTVEAMVNGLPIVSTSFGLEGLQVEDWLQPHDNEQDFAKEIISLYNDREALKKISAKMNEYARENFTSEAAAITFKKIFNL
;
A
#
# COMPACT_ATOMS: atom_id res chain seq x y z
N MET A 1 14.98 -30.31 22.11
CA MET A 1 14.16 -29.36 22.88
C MET A 1 12.75 -29.89 22.92
N LEU A 2 12.12 -29.85 24.08
CA LEU A 2 10.69 -30.13 24.22
C LEU A 2 9.90 -29.05 23.46
N GLN A 3 8.82 -29.45 22.78
CA GLN A 3 7.98 -28.52 22.03
C GLN A 3 7.02 -27.82 23.00
N PHE A 4 6.90 -26.49 22.91
CA PHE A 4 5.94 -25.72 23.70
C PHE A 4 4.52 -25.96 23.16
N THR A 5 3.66 -26.55 24.00
CA THR A 5 2.27 -26.90 23.63
C THR A 5 1.24 -25.92 24.23
N GLY A 6 1.67 -24.93 25.01
CA GLY A 6 0.79 -24.02 25.77
C GLY A 6 0.30 -24.58 27.11
N GLU A 7 0.34 -25.91 27.30
CA GLU A 7 -0.06 -26.59 28.55
C GLU A 7 1.01 -26.46 29.67
N ARG A 8 2.28 -26.29 29.30
CA ARG A 8 3.41 -26.34 30.24
C ARG A 8 4.41 -25.23 29.96
N PHE A 9 5.01 -24.68 31.01
CA PHE A 9 6.10 -23.71 30.87
C PHE A 9 7.42 -24.40 30.46
N ILE A 10 8.09 -23.86 29.43
CA ILE A 10 9.41 -24.31 28.95
C ILE A 10 10.38 -23.11 29.01
N PRO A 11 11.42 -23.13 29.86
CA PRO A 11 12.37 -22.03 30.00
C PRO A 11 13.32 -21.95 28.79
N THR A 12 12.89 -21.32 27.70
CA THR A 12 13.77 -20.90 26.60
C THR A 12 14.36 -19.52 26.85
N ASN A 13 15.47 -19.15 26.20
CA ASN A 13 16.08 -17.80 26.34
C ASN A 13 15.10 -16.65 26.01
N GLU A 14 14.07 -16.91 25.21
CA GLU A 14 13.01 -15.97 24.89
C GLU A 14 11.93 -15.91 25.99
N LEU A 15 11.52 -17.06 26.55
CA LEU A 15 10.46 -17.16 27.56
C LEU A 15 10.91 -16.83 29.00
N ILE A 16 12.19 -17.05 29.34
CA ILE A 16 12.75 -16.69 30.66
C ILE A 16 12.73 -15.16 30.88
N ASN A 17 12.82 -14.39 29.79
CA ASN A 17 12.80 -12.93 29.85
C ASN A 17 11.37 -12.37 29.81
N ASP A 18 10.34 -13.21 29.72
CA ASP A 18 8.94 -12.82 29.68
C ASP A 18 8.24 -12.85 31.06
N GLU A 19 7.07 -12.21 31.18
CA GLU A 19 6.33 -12.07 32.45
C GLU A 19 6.06 -13.44 33.12
N ILE A 20 5.60 -14.42 32.34
CA ILE A 20 5.28 -15.77 32.80
C ILE A 20 6.53 -16.46 33.38
N GLY A 21 7.66 -16.40 32.67
CA GLY A 21 8.90 -17.02 33.14
C GLY A 21 9.40 -16.41 34.46
N PHE A 22 9.23 -15.11 34.63
CA PHE A 22 9.58 -14.41 35.86
C PHE A 22 8.71 -14.82 37.04
N GLU A 23 7.38 -14.91 36.85
CA GLU A 23 6.44 -15.32 37.89
C GLU A 23 6.68 -16.77 38.37
N HIS A 24 6.98 -17.68 37.44
CA HIS A 24 7.36 -19.06 37.76
C HIS A 24 8.68 -19.14 38.55
N LEU A 25 9.74 -18.46 38.09
CA LEU A 25 11.03 -18.50 38.78
C LEU A 25 10.97 -17.84 40.15
N HIS A 26 10.20 -16.76 40.30
CA HIS A 26 10.00 -16.09 41.58
C HIS A 26 9.38 -17.04 42.62
N ARG A 27 8.36 -17.82 42.26
CA ARG A 27 7.76 -18.82 43.17
C ARG A 27 8.79 -19.85 43.64
N TYR A 28 9.54 -20.46 42.73
CA TYR A 28 10.57 -21.44 43.10
C TYR A 28 11.73 -20.82 43.92
N HIS A 29 12.11 -19.57 43.69
CA HIS A 29 13.11 -18.88 44.52
C HIS A 29 12.57 -18.50 45.91
N SER A 30 11.29 -18.12 46.00
CA SER A 30 10.67 -17.70 47.26
C SER A 30 10.58 -18.83 48.29
N ILE A 31 10.54 -20.09 47.84
CA ILE A 31 10.43 -21.24 48.74
C ILE A 31 11.78 -21.72 49.31
N ILE A 32 12.91 -21.18 48.85
CA ILE A 32 14.26 -21.59 49.28
C ILE A 32 14.40 -21.69 50.82
N PRO A 33 13.92 -20.72 51.62
CA PRO A 33 14.01 -20.80 53.09
C PRO A 33 13.29 -22.01 53.71
N PHE A 34 12.31 -22.58 53.01
CA PHE A 34 11.47 -23.66 53.50
C PHE A 34 11.98 -25.05 53.10
N ILE A 35 12.82 -25.14 52.06
CA ILE A 35 13.32 -26.40 51.48
C ILE A 35 14.78 -26.72 51.87
N GLN A 36 15.49 -25.78 52.49
CA GLN A 36 16.90 -25.94 52.80
C GLN A 36 17.17 -27.19 53.66
N ASN A 37 18.03 -28.08 53.18
CA ASN A 37 18.38 -29.37 53.81
C ASN A 37 17.19 -30.32 54.07
N LYS A 38 16.10 -30.22 53.30
CA LYS A 38 14.94 -31.09 53.42
C LYS A 38 14.78 -32.04 52.23
N SER A 39 13.97 -33.09 52.39
CA SER A 39 13.46 -33.93 51.31
C SER A 39 12.23 -33.28 50.69
N VAL A 40 12.28 -32.99 49.38
CA VAL A 40 11.27 -32.21 48.67
C VAL A 40 10.69 -32.99 47.50
N LEU A 41 9.37 -33.01 47.37
CA LEU A 41 8.65 -33.44 46.17
C LEU A 41 8.19 -32.22 45.37
N ASP A 42 8.50 -32.19 44.08
CA ASP A 42 7.96 -31.25 43.09
C ASP A 42 7.01 -32.04 42.18
N ILE A 43 5.70 -31.92 42.39
CA ILE A 43 4.66 -32.69 41.69
C ILE A 43 4.01 -31.86 40.58
N ALA A 44 3.93 -32.46 39.38
CA ALA A 44 3.74 -31.81 38.09
C ALA A 44 4.92 -30.91 37.71
N CYS A 45 6.14 -31.48 37.74
CA CYS A 45 7.38 -30.72 37.57
C CYS A 45 7.69 -30.30 36.13
N GLY A 46 6.89 -30.71 35.14
CA GLY A 46 7.10 -30.44 33.74
C GLY A 46 8.47 -30.94 33.29
N GLU A 47 9.23 -30.11 32.57
CA GLU A 47 10.58 -30.49 32.12
C GLU A 47 11.64 -30.58 33.23
N GLY A 48 11.32 -30.14 34.45
CA GLY A 48 12.16 -30.33 35.64
C GLY A 48 13.08 -29.17 36.05
N TYR A 49 12.97 -27.98 35.44
CA TYR A 49 13.80 -26.81 35.80
C TYR A 49 13.58 -26.36 37.26
N GLY A 50 12.32 -26.40 37.73
CA GLY A 50 11.95 -26.07 39.11
C GLY A 50 12.56 -27.06 40.10
N THR A 51 12.41 -28.36 39.81
CA THR A 51 13.07 -29.44 40.57
C THR A 51 14.59 -29.26 40.61
N ALA A 52 15.20 -28.86 39.49
CA ALA A 52 16.63 -28.59 39.40
C ALA A 52 17.06 -27.41 40.29
N LEU A 53 16.25 -26.35 40.39
CA LEU A 53 16.49 -25.24 41.31
C LEU A 53 16.36 -25.70 42.77
N ILE A 54 15.30 -26.44 43.10
CA ILE A 54 15.09 -27.00 44.44
C ILE A 54 16.29 -27.84 44.86
N GLY A 55 16.82 -28.70 43.98
CA GLY A 55 17.98 -29.56 44.26
C GLY A 55 19.29 -28.83 44.53
N LYS A 56 19.39 -27.52 44.25
CA LYS A 56 20.55 -26.71 44.68
C LYS A 56 20.55 -26.46 46.19
N TYR A 57 19.37 -26.46 46.83
CA TYR A 57 19.19 -26.07 48.23
C TYR A 57 18.66 -27.21 49.12
N ALA A 58 17.89 -28.14 48.56
CA ALA A 58 17.33 -29.29 49.25
C ALA A 58 18.38 -30.37 49.55
N GLN A 59 18.09 -31.23 50.54
CA GLN A 59 18.87 -32.45 50.79
C GLN A 59 18.65 -33.46 49.65
N LYS A 60 17.39 -33.61 49.24
CA LYS A 60 16.97 -34.42 48.10
C LYS A 60 15.74 -33.78 47.46
N ALA A 61 15.67 -33.77 46.13
CA ALA A 61 14.49 -33.32 45.40
C ALA A 61 14.02 -34.39 44.41
N VAL A 62 12.73 -34.69 44.44
CA VAL A 62 12.10 -35.63 43.51
C VAL A 62 11.10 -34.88 42.64
N GLY A 63 11.31 -34.88 41.32
CA GLY A 63 10.37 -34.35 40.35
C GLY A 63 9.44 -35.46 39.86
N VAL A 64 8.12 -35.23 39.91
CA VAL A 64 7.12 -36.18 39.39
C VAL A 64 6.25 -35.52 38.33
N ASP A 65 6.12 -36.18 37.19
CA ASP A 65 5.29 -35.74 36.07
C ASP A 65 4.65 -36.94 35.37
N ILE A 66 3.51 -36.70 34.71
CA ILE A 66 2.76 -37.72 33.97
C ILE A 66 3.40 -38.04 32.61
N ASP A 67 4.08 -37.06 32.01
CA ASP A 67 4.72 -37.21 30.70
C ASP A 67 6.10 -37.87 30.82
N ASP A 68 6.23 -39.05 30.20
CA ASP A 68 7.49 -39.81 30.19
C ASP A 68 8.62 -39.03 29.50
N THR A 69 8.30 -38.21 28.51
CA THR A 69 9.27 -37.39 27.77
C THR A 69 9.90 -36.33 28.67
N CYS A 70 9.10 -35.72 29.55
CA CYS A 70 9.56 -34.77 30.57
C CYS A 70 10.51 -35.44 31.56
N ILE A 71 10.15 -36.63 32.04
CA ILE A 71 10.97 -37.39 32.98
C ILE A 71 12.31 -37.79 32.36
N GLN A 72 12.31 -38.28 31.12
CA GLN A 72 13.53 -38.59 30.38
C GLN A 72 14.40 -37.34 30.20
N TRP A 73 13.79 -36.22 29.80
CA TRP A 73 14.47 -34.95 29.63
C TRP A 73 15.11 -34.46 30.94
N GLY A 74 14.35 -34.37 32.02
CA GLY A 74 14.84 -33.91 33.33
C GLY A 74 15.93 -34.83 33.89
N THR A 75 15.80 -36.15 33.69
CA THR A 75 16.84 -37.12 34.06
C THR A 75 18.14 -36.86 33.31
N GLN A 76 18.07 -36.66 32.00
CA GLN A 76 19.26 -36.44 31.15
C GLN A 76 19.90 -35.07 31.37
N HIS A 77 19.11 -34.01 31.55
CA HIS A 77 19.61 -32.63 31.55
C HIS A 77 19.90 -32.10 32.96
N TYR A 78 19.14 -32.52 33.97
CA TYR A 78 19.28 -31.99 35.33
C TYR A 78 19.86 -33.02 36.30
N ALA A 79 19.36 -34.27 36.31
CA ALA A 79 19.81 -35.28 37.27
C ALA A 79 21.15 -35.94 36.90
N ALA A 80 21.53 -35.98 35.63
CA ALA A 80 22.77 -36.62 35.16
C ALA A 80 24.03 -36.10 35.88
N ALA A 81 24.04 -34.84 36.30
CA ALA A 81 25.14 -34.20 37.02
C ALA A 81 24.86 -33.92 38.51
N ASN A 82 23.68 -34.28 39.03
CA ASN A 82 23.28 -33.99 40.41
C ASN A 82 22.59 -35.19 41.06
N ASN A 83 23.33 -35.91 41.90
CA ASN A 83 22.85 -37.09 42.62
C ASN A 83 21.77 -36.81 43.68
N LYS A 84 21.45 -35.53 43.94
CA LYS A 84 20.34 -35.13 44.82
C LYS A 84 19.00 -35.08 44.09
N LEU A 85 18.99 -35.18 42.76
CA LEU A 85 17.80 -35.10 41.93
C LEU A 85 17.35 -36.49 41.47
N GLU A 86 16.06 -36.74 41.54
CA GLU A 86 15.43 -37.94 41.02
C GLU A 86 14.15 -37.54 40.26
N PHE A 87 13.94 -38.07 39.06
CA PHE A 87 12.71 -37.83 38.30
C PHE A 87 11.95 -39.15 38.16
N LYS A 88 10.64 -39.13 38.47
CA LYS A 88 9.78 -40.32 38.41
C LYS A 88 8.51 -40.03 37.64
N LYS A 89 8.10 -40.97 36.81
CA LYS A 89 6.78 -40.93 36.19
C LYS A 89 5.69 -41.25 37.22
N GLY A 90 4.66 -40.41 37.31
CA GLY A 90 3.54 -40.59 38.23
C GLY A 90 2.41 -39.59 37.97
N THR A 91 1.27 -39.78 38.63
CA THR A 91 0.14 -38.83 38.57
C THR A 91 -0.04 -38.15 39.91
N VAL A 92 -0.72 -37.01 39.92
CA VAL A 92 -1.05 -36.27 41.16
C VAL A 92 -1.87 -37.12 42.15
N ASP A 93 -2.68 -38.05 41.66
CA ASP A 93 -3.51 -38.96 42.46
C ASP A 93 -2.90 -40.37 42.64
N ASN A 94 -1.64 -40.56 42.23
CA ASN A 94 -0.86 -41.76 42.51
C ASN A 94 0.65 -41.42 42.47
N ILE A 95 1.15 -40.84 43.57
CA ILE A 95 2.51 -40.33 43.66
C ILE A 95 3.48 -41.49 43.95
N PRO A 96 4.54 -41.70 43.14
CA PRO A 96 5.44 -42.87 43.21
C PRO A 96 6.50 -42.74 44.33
N LEU A 97 6.06 -42.37 45.53
CA LEU A 97 6.85 -42.23 46.74
C LEU A 97 6.21 -42.98 47.91
N ALA A 98 7.04 -43.38 48.86
CA ALA A 98 6.59 -44.05 50.08
C ALA A 98 5.82 -43.09 50.99
N ASP A 99 5.00 -43.65 51.86
CA ASP A 99 4.28 -42.88 52.88
C ASP A 99 5.27 -42.17 53.79
N ASN A 100 4.97 -40.92 54.16
CA ASN A 100 5.81 -40.10 55.05
C ASN A 100 7.29 -40.07 54.62
N SER A 101 7.57 -39.72 53.37
CA SER A 101 8.92 -39.77 52.78
C SER A 101 9.51 -38.40 52.41
N VAL A 102 8.69 -37.34 52.46
CA VAL A 102 9.13 -35.98 52.15
C VAL A 102 8.70 -34.99 53.23
N ASP A 103 9.55 -33.99 53.45
CA ASP A 103 9.29 -32.91 54.41
C ASP A 103 8.46 -31.78 53.77
N VAL A 104 8.60 -31.61 52.44
CA VAL A 104 7.95 -30.54 51.68
C VAL A 104 7.38 -31.11 50.38
N VAL A 105 6.13 -30.78 50.08
CA VAL A 105 5.54 -30.97 48.74
C VAL A 105 5.35 -29.60 48.10
N VAL A 106 5.79 -29.44 46.86
CA VAL A 106 5.66 -28.24 46.04
C VAL A 106 4.82 -28.58 44.81
N SER A 107 3.81 -27.77 44.51
CA SER A 107 3.06 -27.90 43.25
C SER A 107 2.55 -26.54 42.81
N PHE A 108 3.02 -26.04 41.66
CA PHE A 108 2.65 -24.73 41.16
C PHE A 108 1.85 -24.87 39.88
N GLU A 109 0.64 -24.26 39.85
CA GLU A 109 -0.25 -24.25 38.67
C GLU A 109 -0.63 -25.65 38.18
N THR A 110 -1.03 -26.50 39.12
CA THR A 110 -1.42 -27.89 38.83
C THR A 110 -2.89 -28.13 39.14
N ILE A 111 -3.38 -27.57 40.24
CA ILE A 111 -4.66 -27.98 40.83
C ILE A 111 -5.87 -27.56 39.99
N GLU A 112 -5.72 -26.48 39.23
CA GLU A 112 -6.74 -25.94 38.32
C GLU A 112 -7.00 -26.81 37.09
N HIS A 113 -6.02 -27.63 36.71
CA HIS A 113 -6.12 -28.58 35.60
C HIS A 113 -6.85 -29.88 35.99
N LEU A 114 -7.19 -30.03 37.28
CA LEU A 114 -7.81 -31.23 37.84
C LEU A 114 -9.30 -31.02 38.04
N ASP A 115 -10.10 -32.05 37.77
CA ASP A 115 -11.49 -32.04 38.19
C ASP A 115 -11.62 -32.15 39.72
N ALA A 116 -12.78 -31.79 40.26
CA ALA A 116 -13.01 -31.76 41.71
C ALA A 116 -12.76 -33.11 42.41
N ALA A 117 -12.97 -34.24 41.72
CA ALA A 117 -12.76 -35.57 42.29
C ALA A 117 -11.25 -35.91 42.35
N ILE A 118 -10.49 -35.53 41.32
CA ILE A 118 -9.03 -35.68 41.30
C ILE A 118 -8.38 -34.73 42.31
N GLN A 119 -8.87 -33.49 42.48
CA GLN A 119 -8.35 -32.55 43.49
C GLN A 119 -8.37 -33.14 44.91
N GLN A 120 -9.46 -33.84 45.28
CA GLN A 120 -9.58 -34.52 46.57
C GLN A 120 -8.59 -35.67 46.72
N ARG A 121 -8.40 -36.48 45.66
CA ARG A 121 -7.42 -37.58 45.66
C ARG A 121 -5.99 -37.05 45.70
N PHE A 122 -5.71 -35.95 45.01
CA PHE A 122 -4.41 -35.29 45.06
C PHE A 122 -4.08 -34.84 46.49
N MET A 123 -5.01 -34.21 47.21
CA MET A 123 -4.77 -33.85 48.62
C MET A 123 -4.56 -35.08 49.51
N ALA A 124 -5.27 -36.19 49.27
CA ALA A 124 -5.04 -37.43 50.00
C ALA A 124 -3.62 -37.99 49.77
N GLU A 125 -3.15 -37.98 48.51
CA GLU A 125 -1.79 -38.41 48.15
C GLU A 125 -0.71 -37.49 48.72
N VAL A 126 -0.92 -36.17 48.69
CA VAL A 126 -0.03 -35.20 49.33
C VAL A 126 0.10 -35.52 50.82
N LYS A 127 -1.02 -35.76 51.53
CA LYS A 127 -0.98 -36.11 52.96
C LYS A 127 -0.33 -37.47 53.22
N ARG A 128 -0.43 -38.42 52.27
CA ARG A 128 0.20 -39.73 52.38
C ARG A 128 1.72 -39.64 52.31
N VAL A 129 2.26 -38.90 51.34
CA VAL A 129 3.71 -38.80 51.13
C VAL A 129 4.41 -37.82 52.07
N LEU A 130 3.69 -36.81 52.55
CA LEU A 130 4.21 -35.79 53.44
C LEU A 130 4.37 -36.33 54.87
N HIS A 131 5.46 -36.00 55.55
CA HIS A 131 5.58 -36.26 56.99
C HIS A 131 4.45 -35.57 57.78
N PRO A 132 4.08 -36.07 58.98
CA PRO A 132 3.01 -35.46 59.78
C PRO A 132 3.24 -33.97 60.10
N ASP A 133 4.51 -33.59 60.24
CA ASP A 133 4.99 -32.22 60.50
C ASP A 133 5.42 -31.48 59.22
N GLY A 134 5.24 -32.10 58.04
CA GLY A 134 5.64 -31.53 56.76
C GLY A 134 4.73 -30.40 56.29
N ILE A 135 5.14 -29.74 55.20
CA ILE A 135 4.41 -28.61 54.61
C ILE A 135 4.09 -28.86 53.13
N LEU A 136 2.91 -28.42 52.70
CA LEU A 136 2.54 -28.27 51.30
C LEU A 136 2.71 -26.79 50.90
N ILE A 137 3.41 -26.53 49.80
CA ILE A 137 3.46 -25.22 49.15
C ILE A 137 2.81 -25.35 47.79
N ILE A 138 1.70 -24.65 47.58
CA ILE A 138 0.86 -24.83 46.38
C ILE A 138 0.42 -23.49 45.81
N SER A 139 0.33 -23.38 44.49
CA SER A 139 -0.24 -22.19 43.83
C SER A 139 -1.28 -22.52 42.79
N THR A 140 -2.19 -21.58 42.56
CA THR A 140 -3.21 -21.64 41.52
C THR A 140 -3.55 -20.21 41.03
N PRO A 141 -3.99 -20.02 39.78
CA PRO A 141 -4.49 -18.75 39.30
C PRO A 141 -5.65 -18.23 40.16
N ASN A 142 -5.71 -16.92 40.36
CA ASN A 142 -6.82 -16.27 41.04
C ASN A 142 -7.92 -15.97 40.03
N THR A 143 -8.99 -16.79 40.00
CA THR A 143 -10.09 -16.70 39.01
C THR A 143 -10.57 -15.26 38.76
N ALA A 144 -10.83 -14.51 39.84
CA ALA A 144 -11.33 -13.14 39.80
C ALA A 144 -10.37 -12.13 39.12
N ASN A 145 -9.07 -12.41 39.11
CA ASN A 145 -8.04 -11.53 38.54
C ASN A 145 -7.31 -12.12 37.34
N TYR A 146 -7.49 -13.40 37.04
CA TYR A 146 -6.81 -14.11 35.94
C TYR A 146 -7.78 -14.36 34.78
N SER A 147 -8.89 -15.06 35.01
CA SER A 147 -9.80 -15.50 33.95
C SER A 147 -10.95 -14.49 33.72
N GLU A 148 -11.61 -14.07 34.80
CA GLU A 148 -12.78 -13.18 34.70
C GLU A 148 -12.42 -11.75 34.26
N ARG A 149 -11.29 -11.23 34.75
CA ARG A 149 -10.85 -9.86 34.47
C ARG A 149 -10.34 -9.68 33.03
N TYR A 150 -9.76 -10.71 32.43
CA TYR A 150 -9.18 -10.65 31.08
C TYR A 150 -10.00 -11.42 30.04
N ASN A 151 -11.13 -12.03 30.43
CA ASN A 151 -11.99 -12.86 29.58
C ASN A 151 -11.19 -13.98 28.87
N LEU A 152 -10.19 -14.52 29.56
CA LEU A 152 -9.33 -15.60 29.08
C LEU A 152 -9.97 -16.92 29.44
N ASN A 153 -10.32 -17.72 28.43
CA ASN A 153 -10.82 -19.09 28.64
C ASN A 153 -9.69 -20.05 28.31
N ASN A 154 -8.97 -20.53 29.33
CA ASN A 154 -7.94 -21.55 29.13
C ASN A 154 -8.60 -22.93 29.07
N GLU A 155 -8.61 -23.56 27.90
CA GLU A 155 -9.23 -24.87 27.66
C GLU A 155 -8.69 -25.99 28.57
N PHE A 156 -7.51 -25.79 29.18
CA PHE A 156 -6.89 -26.73 30.09
C PHE A 156 -7.29 -26.54 31.56
N HIS A 157 -7.90 -25.41 31.95
CA HIS A 157 -8.37 -25.18 33.32
C HIS A 157 -9.75 -25.83 33.51
N LYS A 158 -9.79 -26.94 34.25
CA LYS A 158 -11.03 -27.68 34.50
C LYS A 158 -11.81 -27.13 35.70
N LYS A 159 -11.11 -26.63 36.71
CA LYS A 159 -11.71 -26.00 37.89
C LYS A 159 -10.73 -25.03 38.54
N GLU A 160 -10.97 -23.74 38.36
CA GLU A 160 -10.22 -22.68 39.04
C GLU A 160 -10.78 -22.41 40.45
N PHE A 161 -10.02 -21.66 41.26
CA PHE A 161 -10.43 -21.27 42.61
C PHE A 161 -10.50 -19.75 42.74
N GLU A 162 -11.53 -19.28 43.44
CA GLU A 162 -11.46 -17.99 44.12
C GLU A 162 -10.64 -18.10 45.41
N LYS A 163 -10.20 -16.96 45.95
CA LYS A 163 -9.34 -16.91 47.14
C LYS A 163 -9.96 -17.61 48.35
N GLU A 164 -11.22 -17.32 48.63
CA GLU A 164 -11.98 -17.89 49.73
C GLU A 164 -12.22 -19.39 49.50
N GLU A 165 -12.54 -19.81 48.27
CA GLU A 165 -12.71 -21.23 47.94
C GLU A 165 -11.41 -22.03 48.13
N PHE A 166 -10.28 -21.46 47.71
CA PHE A 166 -8.97 -22.08 47.89
C PHE A 166 -8.58 -22.20 49.37
N HIS A 167 -8.93 -21.20 50.18
CA HIS A 167 -8.73 -21.23 51.63
C HIS A 167 -9.49 -22.38 52.28
N GLU A 168 -10.80 -22.45 52.03
CA GLU A 168 -11.66 -23.48 52.59
C GLU A 168 -11.26 -24.88 52.12
N PHE A 169 -10.88 -25.02 50.85
CA PHE A 169 -10.37 -26.27 50.30
C PHE A 169 -9.14 -26.77 51.06
N LEU A 170 -8.13 -25.91 51.29
CA LEU A 170 -6.93 -26.32 52.01
C LEU A 170 -7.20 -26.58 53.51
N LYS A 171 -8.08 -25.79 54.14
CA LYS A 171 -8.49 -25.98 55.54
C LYS A 171 -9.25 -27.28 55.79
N ALA A 172 -9.96 -27.80 54.79
CA ALA A 172 -10.57 -29.13 54.87
C ALA A 172 -9.53 -30.26 55.01
N HIS A 173 -8.30 -30.03 54.55
CA HIS A 173 -7.22 -31.02 54.57
C HIS A 173 -6.13 -30.75 55.62
N PHE A 174 -5.88 -29.50 56.01
CA PHE A 174 -4.78 -29.13 56.92
C PHE A 174 -5.25 -28.20 58.04
N ALA A 175 -4.67 -28.36 59.23
CA ALA A 175 -5.01 -27.52 60.39
C ALA A 175 -4.65 -26.03 60.16
N TYR A 176 -3.54 -25.77 59.47
CA TYR A 176 -3.02 -24.44 59.16
C TYR A 176 -2.92 -24.25 57.66
N ALA A 177 -3.36 -23.08 57.17
CA ALA A 177 -3.25 -22.66 55.77
C ALA A 177 -2.96 -21.15 55.76
N TYR A 178 -1.80 -20.78 55.21
CA TYR A 178 -1.32 -19.40 55.08
C TYR A 178 -1.35 -18.99 53.62
N HIS A 179 -1.88 -17.80 53.31
CA HIS A 179 -2.14 -17.36 51.94
C HIS A 179 -1.34 -16.12 51.58
N PHE A 180 -0.82 -16.15 50.36
CA PHE A 180 -0.01 -15.12 49.73
C PHE A 180 -0.53 -14.91 48.31
N GLU A 181 -0.20 -13.74 47.78
CA GLU A 181 -0.70 -13.30 46.49
C GLU A 181 0.49 -12.77 45.68
N GLN A 182 0.69 -13.30 44.49
CA GLN A 182 1.73 -12.85 43.56
C GLN A 182 1.11 -11.90 42.52
N GLY A 183 1.83 -10.83 42.21
CA GLY A 183 1.48 -9.91 41.13
C GLY A 183 2.65 -9.00 40.79
N TYR A 184 2.54 -8.34 39.64
CA TYR A 184 3.58 -7.46 39.12
C TYR A 184 3.44 -6.03 39.66
N GLU A 185 4.54 -5.42 40.06
CA GLU A 185 4.58 -4.02 40.51
C GLU A 185 5.73 -3.29 39.81
N ILE A 186 5.51 -2.02 39.44
CA ILE A 186 6.57 -1.18 38.89
C ILE A 186 7.36 -0.60 40.07
N VAL A 187 8.66 -0.88 40.11
CA VAL A 187 9.58 -0.41 41.14
C VAL A 187 10.56 0.61 40.57
N SER A 188 10.79 1.70 41.31
CA SER A 188 11.85 2.68 41.01
C SER A 188 13.04 2.40 41.93
N THR A 189 14.23 2.26 41.36
CA THR A 189 15.45 1.97 42.12
C THR A 189 16.42 3.15 42.07
N ILE A 190 17.10 3.39 43.20
CA ILE A 190 18.25 4.30 43.27
C ILE A 190 19.41 3.45 43.79
N THR A 191 20.44 3.26 42.98
CA THR A 191 21.60 2.43 43.32
C THR A 191 22.89 3.25 43.25
N GLY A 192 23.75 3.09 44.24
CA GLY A 192 25.11 3.60 44.21
C GLY A 192 26.05 2.59 43.56
N SER A 193 27.15 3.06 42.96
CA SER A 193 28.15 2.21 42.28
C SER A 193 28.84 1.17 43.18
N GLU A 194 28.70 1.28 44.50
CA GLU A 194 29.31 0.38 45.49
C GLU A 194 28.38 -0.74 45.97
N ILE A 195 27.09 -0.72 45.61
CA ILE A 195 26.13 -1.75 46.02
C ILE A 195 26.41 -3.03 45.23
N LYS A 196 26.70 -4.12 45.96
CA LYS A 196 26.97 -5.45 45.39
C LYS A 196 25.82 -6.44 45.59
N ASP A 197 24.87 -6.12 46.45
CA ASP A 197 23.80 -7.03 46.86
C ASP A 197 22.47 -6.27 47.05
N VAL A 198 21.37 -6.87 46.57
CA VAL A 198 19.99 -6.37 46.66
C VAL A 198 19.55 -6.23 48.12
N HIS A 199 20.10 -7.04 49.04
CA HIS A 199 19.82 -6.94 50.48
C HIS A 199 20.24 -5.59 51.11
N GLN A 200 21.05 -4.79 50.41
CA GLN A 200 21.45 -3.45 50.86
C GLN A 200 20.46 -2.36 50.42
N LEU A 201 19.44 -2.70 49.62
CA LEU A 201 18.42 -1.76 49.17
C LEU A 201 17.36 -1.54 50.25
N THR A 202 17.05 -0.28 50.51
CA THR A 202 15.93 0.09 51.39
C THR A 202 14.64 0.13 50.57
N VAL A 203 13.64 -0.65 50.97
CA VAL A 203 12.30 -0.61 50.37
C VAL A 203 11.50 0.52 51.03
N LEU A 204 11.18 1.56 50.26
CA LEU A 204 10.35 2.67 50.71
C LEU A 204 8.92 2.50 50.20
N ASN A 205 7.94 2.53 51.09
CA ASN A 205 6.51 2.55 50.73
C ASN A 205 5.89 3.89 51.16
N TRP A 206 5.65 4.78 50.19
CA TRP A 206 5.05 6.11 50.39
C TRP A 206 3.51 6.02 50.50
N GLU A 207 2.99 5.30 51.49
CA GLU A 207 1.55 5.24 51.79
C GLU A 207 0.65 4.71 50.65
N ARG A 208 1.08 3.68 49.91
CA ARG A 208 0.17 2.92 49.04
C ARG A 208 -0.29 1.63 49.73
N ASN A 209 -1.61 1.41 49.71
CA ASN A 209 -2.20 0.18 50.22
C ASN A 209 -1.86 -0.99 49.29
N LEU A 210 -0.88 -1.81 49.70
CA LEU A 210 -0.45 -3.00 48.96
C LEU A 210 -1.57 -4.04 48.76
N LYS A 211 -2.70 -3.91 49.46
CA LYS A 211 -3.87 -4.80 49.34
C LYS A 211 -4.77 -4.51 48.12
N LYS A 212 -4.48 -3.50 47.29
CA LYS A 212 -5.34 -3.08 46.15
C LYS A 212 -4.77 -3.33 44.75
N ALA A 213 -3.82 -4.26 44.60
CA ALA A 213 -3.15 -4.53 43.32
C ALA A 213 -3.66 -5.81 42.64
N ASN A 214 -3.42 -5.90 41.33
CA ASN A 214 -3.72 -7.02 40.45
C ASN A 214 -2.91 -8.27 40.84
N ARG A 215 -3.48 -9.14 41.67
CA ARG A 215 -2.82 -10.36 42.17
C ARG A 215 -3.27 -11.57 41.36
N LYS A 216 -2.45 -11.95 40.37
CA LYS A 216 -2.75 -13.01 39.38
C LYS A 216 -2.75 -14.41 39.99
N TYR A 217 -1.87 -14.68 40.96
CA TYR A 217 -1.71 -16.02 41.54
C TYR A 217 -1.92 -16.04 43.04
N LEU A 218 -2.59 -17.07 43.52
CA LEU A 218 -2.68 -17.44 44.92
C LEU A 218 -1.56 -18.43 45.23
N ILE A 219 -0.82 -18.20 46.31
CA ILE A 219 0.21 -19.11 46.81
C ILE A 219 -0.11 -19.42 48.27
N SER A 220 -0.09 -20.69 48.64
CA SER A 220 -0.43 -21.12 49.99
C SER A 220 0.61 -22.04 50.59
N ILE A 221 0.82 -21.91 51.90
CA ILE A 221 1.55 -22.89 52.72
C ILE A 221 0.53 -23.57 53.63
N ALA A 222 0.39 -24.90 53.53
CA ALA A 222 -0.53 -25.69 54.33
C ALA A 222 0.20 -26.77 55.14
N SER A 223 -0.21 -27.00 56.39
CA SER A 223 0.40 -28.00 57.28
C SER A 223 -0.52 -28.37 58.45
N ASN A 224 -0.26 -29.53 59.07
CA ASN A 224 -0.90 -29.91 60.34
C ASN A 224 -0.21 -29.31 61.56
N LYS A 225 0.99 -28.73 61.38
CA LYS A 225 1.74 -28.03 62.40
C LYS A 225 1.85 -26.56 62.04
N GLU A 226 1.88 -25.69 63.06
CA GLU A 226 2.05 -24.27 62.83
C GLU A 226 3.44 -24.00 62.21
N VAL A 227 3.45 -23.29 61.08
CA VAL A 227 4.68 -22.94 60.36
C VAL A 227 5.16 -21.57 60.86
N GLN A 228 6.39 -21.50 61.38
CA GLN A 228 6.99 -20.23 61.78
C GLN A 228 7.64 -19.52 60.61
N GLN A 229 7.74 -18.19 60.69
CA GLN A 229 8.42 -17.33 59.71
C GLN A 229 7.84 -17.42 58.29
N THR A 230 6.52 -17.54 58.18
CA THR A 230 5.79 -17.56 56.90
C THR A 230 5.94 -16.25 56.12
N ASP A 231 6.27 -15.15 56.80
CA ASP A 231 6.64 -13.86 56.22
C ASP A 231 7.81 -13.96 55.25
N ARG A 232 8.69 -14.96 55.39
CA ARG A 232 9.83 -15.21 54.48
C ARG A 232 9.44 -15.54 53.04
N LEU A 233 8.19 -15.91 52.78
CA LEU A 233 7.69 -16.07 51.41
C LEU A 233 7.48 -14.71 50.72
N SER A 234 7.23 -13.65 51.50
CA SER A 234 7.06 -12.29 51.01
C SER A 234 8.39 -11.77 50.46
N SER A 235 8.49 -11.69 49.14
CA SER A 235 9.73 -11.40 48.43
C SER A 235 9.48 -10.52 47.20
N VAL A 236 10.49 -9.72 46.84
CA VAL A 236 10.51 -8.90 45.63
C VAL A 236 11.70 -9.34 44.79
N VAL A 237 11.47 -9.56 43.49
CA VAL A 237 12.53 -9.84 42.52
C VAL A 237 12.65 -8.63 41.61
N LEU A 238 13.88 -8.19 41.33
CA LEU A 238 14.17 -7.07 40.43
C LEU A 238 14.64 -7.62 39.08
N GLN A 239 14.03 -7.15 37.98
CA GLN A 239 14.47 -7.46 36.61
C GLN A 239 15.29 -6.28 36.08
N VAL A 240 16.56 -6.50 35.73
CA VAL A 240 17.52 -5.43 35.40
C VAL A 240 17.67 -5.22 33.88
N ASP A 241 17.23 -6.18 33.05
CA ASP A 241 17.56 -6.22 31.61
C ASP A 241 16.42 -5.87 30.65
N LYS A 242 15.21 -5.54 31.14
CA LYS A 242 14.09 -5.09 30.27
C LYS A 242 14.07 -3.56 30.19
N ASP A 243 14.19 -3.04 28.97
CA ASP A 243 14.09 -1.61 28.67
C ASP A 243 12.64 -1.10 28.83
N PHE A 244 12.23 -0.87 30.07
CA PHE A 244 10.89 -0.38 30.42
C PHE A 244 10.57 0.98 29.80
N LEU A 245 11.57 1.78 29.43
CA LEU A 245 11.36 3.06 28.73
C LEU A 245 10.77 2.83 27.33
N GLY A 246 11.25 1.81 26.61
CA GLY A 246 10.69 1.40 25.33
C GLY A 246 9.24 0.91 25.44
N LEU A 247 8.87 0.26 26.54
CA LEU A 247 7.50 -0.20 26.77
C LEU A 247 6.54 0.95 27.10
N ILE A 248 6.99 1.97 27.83
CA ILE A 248 6.21 3.18 28.11
C ILE A 248 5.97 3.97 26.81
N ASP A 249 7.00 4.12 25.98
CA ASP A 249 6.86 4.76 24.67
C ASP A 249 5.94 3.96 23.75
N TYR A 250 6.04 2.62 23.79
CA TYR A 250 5.15 1.72 23.06
C TYR A 250 3.71 1.80 23.57
N ILE A 251 3.46 1.88 24.88
CA ILE A 251 2.12 2.06 25.45
C ILE A 251 1.54 3.41 25.06
N VAL A 252 2.32 4.48 25.03
CA VAL A 252 1.84 5.80 24.57
C VAL A 252 1.50 5.78 23.07
N VAL A 253 2.29 5.07 22.27
CA VAL A 253 2.00 4.83 20.85
C VAL A 253 0.75 3.97 20.69
N LEU A 254 0.63 2.88 21.44
CA LEU A 254 -0.53 1.99 21.43
C LEU A 254 -1.80 2.70 21.89
N GLN A 255 -1.75 3.56 22.90
CA GLN A 255 -2.91 4.36 23.35
C GLN A 255 -3.37 5.34 22.26
N LYS A 256 -2.43 5.96 21.54
CA LYS A 256 -2.76 6.79 20.37
C LYS A 256 -3.36 5.96 19.24
N GLN A 257 -2.79 4.78 18.97
CA GLN A 257 -3.29 3.86 17.96
C GLN A 257 -4.67 3.31 18.33
N GLU A 258 -4.91 2.99 19.60
CA GLU A 258 -6.19 2.54 20.12
C GLU A 258 -7.25 3.63 19.98
N GLN A 259 -6.93 4.89 20.29
CA GLN A 259 -7.85 6.00 20.11
C GLN A 259 -8.18 6.24 18.62
N GLN A 260 -7.19 6.07 17.75
CA GLN A 260 -7.39 6.18 16.30
C GLN A 260 -8.16 4.96 15.74
N LEU A 261 -7.93 3.78 16.29
CA LEU A 261 -8.63 2.54 15.96
C LEU A 261 -10.08 2.61 16.42
N GLN A 262 -10.37 3.11 17.62
CA GLN A 262 -11.73 3.37 18.11
C GLN A 262 -12.50 4.32 17.19
N THR A 263 -11.85 5.40 16.75
CA THR A 263 -12.45 6.33 15.77
C THR A 263 -12.73 5.66 14.43
N THR A 264 -11.81 4.79 13.99
CA THR A 264 -11.96 4.02 12.74
C THR A 264 -13.04 2.95 12.86
N ILE A 265 -13.12 2.24 13.99
CA ILE A 265 -14.16 1.26 14.29
C ILE A 265 -15.53 1.92 14.27
N GLU A 266 -15.66 3.13 14.81
CA GLU A 266 -16.93 3.85 14.78
C GLU A 266 -17.33 4.26 13.36
N GLN A 267 -16.36 4.67 12.52
CA GLN A 267 -16.59 4.91 11.09
C GLN A 267 -16.95 3.63 10.34
N VAL A 268 -16.29 2.51 10.64
CA VAL A 268 -16.57 1.20 10.05
C VAL A 268 -17.96 0.74 10.44
N LYS A 269 -18.41 0.91 11.69
CA LYS A 269 -19.79 0.59 12.09
C LYS A 269 -20.83 1.40 11.32
N VAL A 270 -20.59 2.69 11.09
CA VAL A 270 -21.48 3.53 10.26
C VAL A 270 -21.50 3.04 8.82
N LEU A 271 -20.35 2.63 8.28
CA LEU A 271 -20.26 2.04 6.94
C LEU A 271 -20.91 0.66 6.87
N GLU A 272 -20.78 -0.19 7.89
CA GLU A 272 -21.42 -1.51 8.00
C GLU A 272 -22.94 -1.37 8.04
N GLN A 273 -23.46 -0.40 8.80
CA GLN A 273 -24.90 -0.07 8.78
C GLN A 273 -25.36 0.37 7.39
N THR A 274 -24.55 1.19 6.71
CA THR A 274 -24.84 1.63 5.34
C THR A 274 -24.80 0.46 4.36
N ILE A 275 -23.81 -0.44 4.48
CA ILE A 275 -23.67 -1.65 3.67
C ILE A 275 -24.84 -2.60 3.92
N GLN A 276 -25.26 -2.82 5.16
CA GLN A 276 -26.44 -3.63 5.47
C GLN A 276 -27.71 -3.05 4.84
N GLN A 277 -27.88 -1.73 4.88
CA GLN A 277 -29.01 -1.06 4.25
C GLN A 277 -28.98 -1.20 2.71
N LEU A 278 -27.79 -1.09 2.11
CA LEU A 278 -27.59 -1.33 0.68
C LEU A 278 -27.79 -2.81 0.31
N GLN A 279 -27.35 -3.76 1.13
CA GLN A 279 -27.54 -5.19 0.93
C GLN A 279 -29.02 -5.57 1.00
N GLN A 280 -29.78 -5.01 1.95
CA GLN A 280 -31.24 -5.19 1.99
C GLN A 280 -31.91 -4.66 0.72
N THR A 281 -31.45 -3.49 0.23
CA THR A 281 -31.95 -2.91 -1.02
C THR A 281 -31.63 -3.81 -2.23
N ILE A 282 -30.39 -4.32 -2.31
CA ILE A 282 -29.95 -5.25 -3.36
C ILE A 282 -30.73 -6.57 -3.27
N GLN A 283 -30.99 -7.09 -2.07
CA GLN A 283 -31.76 -8.31 -1.87
C GLN A 283 -33.21 -8.15 -2.33
N GLN A 284 -33.86 -7.03 -2.00
CA GLN A 284 -35.19 -6.71 -2.53
C GLN A 284 -35.17 -6.62 -4.06
N GLN A 285 -34.16 -5.98 -4.65
CA GLN A 285 -34.03 -5.87 -6.10
C GLN A 285 -33.79 -7.25 -6.75
N ASN A 286 -32.99 -8.11 -6.11
CA ASN A 286 -32.70 -9.46 -6.58
C ASN A 286 -33.91 -10.38 -6.48
N GLU A 287 -34.75 -10.26 -5.45
CA GLU A 287 -36.03 -10.99 -5.38
C GLU A 287 -36.94 -10.60 -6.55
N VAL A 288 -37.04 -9.31 -6.86
CA VAL A 288 -37.80 -8.82 -8.02
C VAL A 288 -37.19 -9.36 -9.32
N ASN A 289 -35.87 -9.33 -9.47
CA ASN A 289 -35.19 -9.85 -10.65
C ASN A 289 -35.33 -11.37 -10.79
N ASN A 290 -35.29 -12.13 -9.70
CA ASN A 290 -35.48 -13.58 -9.71
C ASN A 290 -36.92 -13.97 -10.07
N GLN A 291 -37.91 -13.21 -9.59
CA GLN A 291 -39.30 -13.38 -10.02
C GLN A 291 -39.45 -13.11 -11.53
N LEU A 292 -38.77 -12.09 -12.04
CA LEU A 292 -38.76 -11.76 -13.47
C LEU A 292 -38.02 -12.83 -14.29
N ALA A 293 -36.88 -13.33 -13.80
CA ALA A 293 -36.09 -14.39 -14.43
C ALA A 293 -36.85 -15.72 -14.46
N ALA A 294 -37.57 -16.08 -13.39
CA ALA A 294 -38.44 -17.25 -13.39
C ALA A 294 -39.55 -17.14 -14.44
N ALA A 295 -40.15 -15.95 -14.58
CA ALA A 295 -41.14 -15.68 -15.62
C ALA A 295 -40.54 -15.72 -17.05
N LEU A 296 -39.26 -15.35 -17.20
CA LEU A 296 -38.53 -15.46 -18.47
C LEU A 296 -38.18 -16.91 -18.80
N ILE A 297 -37.73 -17.71 -17.83
CA ILE A 297 -37.44 -19.14 -18.01
C ILE A 297 -38.70 -19.90 -18.44
N ASP A 298 -39.86 -19.59 -17.84
CA ASP A 298 -41.13 -20.21 -18.24
C ASP A 298 -41.47 -19.87 -19.71
N LYS A 299 -41.22 -18.63 -20.14
CA LYS A 299 -41.37 -18.23 -21.54
C LYS A 299 -40.33 -18.85 -22.47
N ASP A 300 -39.08 -18.97 -22.05
CA ASP A 300 -38.00 -19.58 -22.81
C ASP A 300 -38.20 -21.09 -22.96
N ASN A 301 -38.79 -21.76 -21.96
CA ASN A 301 -39.19 -23.16 -22.08
C ASN A 301 -40.30 -23.33 -23.13
N VAL A 302 -41.26 -22.40 -23.19
CA VAL A 302 -42.29 -22.37 -24.25
C VAL A 302 -41.66 -22.13 -25.62
N ILE A 303 -40.72 -21.18 -25.73
CA ILE A 303 -40.00 -20.88 -26.97
C ILE A 303 -39.12 -22.07 -27.39
N THR A 304 -38.50 -22.76 -26.44
CA THR A 304 -37.65 -23.93 -26.69
C THR A 304 -38.49 -25.13 -27.15
N ASP A 305 -39.68 -25.37 -26.57
CA ASP A 305 -40.61 -26.38 -27.09
C ASP A 305 -41.04 -26.06 -28.53
N GLN A 306 -41.32 -24.79 -28.82
CA GLN A 306 -41.66 -24.35 -30.17
C GLN A 306 -40.48 -24.49 -31.15
N ASN A 307 -39.28 -24.09 -30.76
CA ASN A 307 -38.07 -24.23 -31.56
C ASN A 307 -37.68 -25.69 -31.75
N TYR A 308 -37.91 -26.56 -30.76
CA TYR A 308 -37.73 -28.00 -30.88
C TYR A 308 -38.71 -28.58 -31.90
N ARG A 309 -39.99 -28.17 -31.89
CA ARG A 309 -40.97 -28.55 -32.92
C ARG A 309 -40.56 -28.05 -34.30
N VAL A 310 -40.13 -26.80 -34.42
CA VAL A 310 -39.65 -26.21 -35.69
C VAL A 310 -38.42 -26.97 -36.20
N THR A 311 -37.45 -27.27 -35.33
CA THR A 311 -36.24 -28.02 -35.69
C THR A 311 -36.57 -29.46 -36.04
N THR A 312 -37.53 -30.09 -35.37
CA THR A 312 -37.98 -31.45 -35.70
C THR A 312 -38.67 -31.48 -37.08
N VAL A 313 -39.49 -30.48 -37.39
CA VAL A 313 -40.12 -30.32 -38.71
C VAL A 313 -39.06 -30.02 -39.78
N GLN A 314 -38.09 -29.15 -39.47
CA GLN A 314 -37.00 -28.80 -40.38
C GLN A 314 -36.08 -30.00 -40.63
N GLN A 315 -35.78 -30.80 -39.61
CA GLN A 315 -35.06 -32.06 -39.76
C GLN A 315 -35.86 -33.09 -40.54
N GLN A 316 -37.19 -33.15 -40.41
CA GLN A 316 -38.02 -34.00 -41.28
C GLN A 316 -37.96 -33.53 -42.74
N VAL A 317 -37.99 -32.22 -42.99
CA VAL A 317 -37.84 -31.62 -44.31
C VAL A 317 -36.45 -31.89 -44.89
N ASP A 318 -35.39 -31.71 -44.11
CA ASP A 318 -34.01 -31.91 -44.51
C ASP A 318 -33.67 -33.40 -44.67
N GLN A 319 -34.29 -34.27 -43.88
CA GLN A 319 -34.18 -35.73 -44.03
C GLN A 319 -34.98 -36.23 -45.24
N LEU A 320 -36.10 -35.61 -45.58
CA LEU A 320 -36.84 -35.87 -46.82
C LEU A 320 -36.07 -35.36 -48.05
N ASN A 321 -35.50 -34.15 -47.98
CA ASN A 321 -34.68 -33.56 -49.04
C ASN A 321 -33.34 -34.29 -49.21
N GLY A 322 -32.72 -34.68 -48.11
CA GLY A 322 -31.52 -35.52 -48.07
C GLY A 322 -31.78 -36.91 -48.62
N ARG A 323 -32.90 -37.56 -48.26
CA ARG A 323 -33.34 -38.82 -48.89
C ARG A 323 -33.61 -38.64 -50.37
N LEU A 324 -34.23 -37.53 -50.80
CA LEU A 324 -34.45 -37.24 -52.22
C LEU A 324 -33.12 -37.11 -52.97
N SER A 325 -32.17 -36.38 -52.38
CA SER A 325 -30.86 -36.10 -52.98
C SER A 325 -29.97 -37.35 -53.00
N GLU A 326 -29.94 -38.14 -51.93
CA GLU A 326 -29.28 -39.45 -51.88
C GLU A 326 -29.93 -40.46 -52.83
N ILE A 327 -31.27 -40.43 -53.00
CA ILE A 327 -31.93 -41.22 -54.05
C ILE A 327 -31.40 -40.76 -55.41
N TYR A 328 -31.41 -39.47 -55.76
CA TYR A 328 -30.98 -39.01 -57.09
C TYR A 328 -29.47 -39.18 -57.38
N SER A 329 -28.61 -39.14 -56.36
CA SER A 329 -27.16 -39.20 -56.52
C SER A 329 -26.54 -40.58 -56.27
N SER A 330 -27.27 -41.50 -55.63
CA SER A 330 -26.77 -42.84 -55.33
C SER A 330 -26.47 -43.61 -56.61
N ASP A 331 -25.39 -44.40 -56.56
CA ASP A 331 -25.11 -45.39 -57.59
C ASP A 331 -26.25 -46.40 -57.71
N GLY A 332 -27.14 -46.48 -56.71
CA GLY A 332 -28.39 -47.25 -56.73
C GLY A 332 -29.49 -46.65 -57.60
N TRP A 333 -29.54 -45.34 -57.87
CA TRP A 333 -30.46 -44.68 -58.84
C TRP A 333 -29.83 -44.51 -60.21
N LYS A 334 -28.51 -44.39 -60.28
CA LYS A 334 -27.77 -44.57 -61.54
C LYS A 334 -27.82 -46.03 -61.99
N LEU A 335 -27.64 -46.98 -61.08
CA LEU A 335 -27.96 -48.38 -61.30
C LEU A 335 -29.46 -48.56 -61.46
N LEU A 336 -30.40 -48.01 -60.68
CA LEU A 336 -31.87 -48.14 -60.93
C LEU A 336 -32.25 -47.59 -62.30
N SER A 337 -31.57 -46.59 -62.84
CA SER A 337 -31.81 -46.13 -64.22
C SER A 337 -31.26 -47.09 -65.28
N VAL A 338 -30.27 -47.91 -64.92
CA VAL A 338 -29.66 -49.02 -65.69
C VAL A 338 -30.28 -50.39 -65.35
N TYR A 339 -30.95 -50.52 -64.22
CA TYR A 339 -31.51 -51.70 -63.57
C TYR A 339 -33.03 -51.68 -63.79
N TYR A 340 -33.76 -50.59 -63.80
CA TYR A 340 -35.03 -50.53 -64.56
C TYR A 340 -34.83 -50.82 -66.06
N ARG A 341 -33.58 -50.75 -66.54
CA ARG A 341 -33.11 -51.26 -67.83
C ARG A 341 -32.69 -52.75 -67.83
N LEU A 342 -32.38 -53.39 -66.68
CA LEU A 342 -31.78 -54.74 -66.55
C LEU A 342 -32.18 -55.61 -65.30
N LYS A 343 -33.17 -55.21 -64.48
CA LYS A 343 -33.62 -55.71 -63.14
C LYS A 343 -34.36 -57.05 -63.20
N GLY A 344 -34.10 -57.86 -64.21
CA GLY A 344 -34.67 -59.19 -64.28
C GLY A 344 -33.90 -60.25 -63.50
N LYS A 345 -32.60 -60.08 -63.21
CA LYS A 345 -31.75 -61.30 -63.11
C LYS A 345 -30.78 -61.55 -61.94
N ILE A 346 -30.21 -60.61 -61.18
CA ILE A 346 -28.99 -61.00 -60.42
C ILE A 346 -28.80 -60.29 -59.05
N LEU A 347 -29.10 -61.03 -57.95
CA LEU A 347 -28.49 -61.06 -56.59
C LEU A 347 -29.04 -60.22 -55.39
N PRO A 348 -29.50 -60.86 -54.27
CA PRO A 348 -30.01 -60.24 -53.02
C PRO A 348 -29.05 -60.23 -51.79
N GLU A 349 -29.41 -59.40 -50.80
CA GLU A 349 -28.61 -58.87 -49.69
C GLU A 349 -28.32 -59.80 -48.48
N ASN A 350 -27.71 -60.97 -48.67
CA ASN A 350 -27.27 -61.79 -47.52
C ASN A 350 -25.85 -62.36 -47.66
N SER A 351 -24.88 -61.52 -48.08
CA SER A 351 -23.48 -61.95 -48.15
C SER A 351 -22.60 -61.28 -47.07
N GLY A 352 -21.81 -62.11 -46.38
CA GLY A 352 -20.96 -61.74 -45.23
C GLY A 352 -19.78 -60.80 -45.53
N ARG A 353 -19.67 -60.25 -46.75
CA ARG A 353 -18.63 -59.26 -47.09
C ARG A 353 -18.89 -57.88 -46.49
N TYR A 354 -20.15 -57.50 -46.27
CA TYR A 354 -20.51 -56.18 -45.72
C TYR A 354 -20.12 -56.00 -44.25
N LYS A 355 -20.16 -57.07 -43.45
CA LYS A 355 -19.91 -57.02 -42.00
C LYS A 355 -18.43 -56.85 -41.60
N LYS A 356 -17.47 -57.08 -42.50
CA LYS A 356 -16.02 -57.02 -42.18
C LYS A 356 -15.40 -55.63 -42.25
N VAL A 357 -15.96 -54.71 -43.04
CA VAL A 357 -15.39 -53.37 -43.26
C VAL A 357 -15.59 -52.45 -42.05
N LYS A 358 -16.66 -52.69 -41.28
CA LYS A 358 -17.08 -51.85 -40.13
C LYS A 358 -16.15 -51.96 -38.91
N THR A 359 -15.39 -53.04 -38.77
CA THR A 359 -14.61 -53.34 -37.54
C THR A 359 -13.21 -52.71 -37.54
N LEU A 360 -12.68 -52.33 -38.71
CA LEU A 360 -11.30 -51.86 -38.85
C LEU A 360 -11.13 -50.38 -38.44
N ILE A 361 -12.19 -49.57 -38.57
CA ILE A 361 -12.14 -48.12 -38.39
C ILE A 361 -12.07 -47.72 -36.90
N ASN A 362 -12.55 -48.56 -35.99
CA ASN A 362 -12.63 -48.24 -34.55
C ASN A 362 -11.30 -48.41 -33.78
N LYS A 363 -10.20 -48.85 -34.42
CA LYS A 363 -8.95 -49.20 -33.72
C LYS A 363 -7.86 -48.12 -33.72
N LEU A 364 -8.00 -47.02 -34.47
CA LEU A 364 -6.89 -46.08 -34.75
C LEU A 364 -6.88 -44.80 -33.88
N ARG A 365 -7.70 -44.66 -32.85
CA ARG A 365 -8.01 -43.35 -32.24
C ARG A 365 -7.52 -43.09 -30.81
N ASN A 366 -6.38 -43.62 -30.35
CA ASN A 366 -5.83 -43.28 -29.01
C ASN A 366 -4.28 -43.33 -28.90
N LYS A 367 -3.61 -42.17 -28.67
CA LYS A 367 -2.42 -42.00 -27.78
C LYS A 367 -1.99 -40.51 -27.55
N LYS A 368 -1.42 -40.26 -26.35
CA LYS A 368 -1.11 -38.99 -25.61
C LYS A 368 0.26 -38.32 -25.91
N ALA A 369 0.46 -37.07 -25.44
CA ALA A 369 1.74 -36.41 -25.12
C ALA A 369 1.63 -35.47 -23.87
N ASP A 370 2.79 -35.16 -23.27
CA ASP A 370 3.07 -34.81 -21.86
C ASP A 370 2.85 -33.37 -21.38
N SER A 371 2.81 -33.20 -20.04
CA SER A 371 2.49 -32.00 -19.25
C SER A 371 3.71 -31.27 -18.68
N PHE A 372 3.71 -29.93 -18.76
CA PHE A 372 4.55 -29.02 -17.96
C PHE A 372 3.71 -28.38 -16.84
N VAL A 373 4.27 -28.32 -15.62
CA VAL A 373 3.64 -27.78 -14.41
C VAL A 373 3.74 -26.24 -14.42
N VAL A 374 2.60 -25.57 -14.31
CA VAL A 374 2.47 -24.14 -14.02
C VAL A 374 2.01 -24.04 -12.57
N GLU A 375 2.73 -23.27 -11.75
CA GLU A 375 2.30 -22.96 -10.39
C GLU A 375 1.03 -22.08 -10.44
N ASP A 376 0.01 -22.54 -9.73
CA ASP A 376 -1.28 -21.88 -9.59
C ASP A 376 -1.13 -20.54 -8.86
N PHE A 377 -1.37 -19.46 -9.58
CA PHE A 377 -1.61 -18.14 -8.98
C PHE A 377 -3.11 -17.89 -8.95
N THR A 378 -3.63 -17.64 -7.75
CA THR A 378 -5.00 -17.20 -7.51
C THR A 378 -5.23 -15.86 -8.20
N ALA A 379 -5.89 -15.90 -9.36
CA ALA A 379 -6.34 -14.73 -10.10
C ALA A 379 -7.32 -13.94 -9.25
N ALA A 380 -6.95 -12.73 -8.84
CA ALA A 380 -7.83 -11.93 -8.00
C ALA A 380 -9.04 -11.40 -8.77
N HIS A 381 -9.01 -11.20 -10.09
CA HIS A 381 -10.13 -10.60 -10.84
C HIS A 381 -10.22 -11.24 -12.23
N THR A 382 -11.06 -12.27 -12.40
CA THR A 382 -11.52 -12.69 -13.71
C THR A 382 -12.59 -11.69 -14.16
N PHE A 383 -12.43 -11.07 -15.33
CA PHE A 383 -13.51 -10.26 -15.88
C PHE A 383 -14.62 -11.22 -16.32
N GLU A 384 -15.82 -11.08 -15.76
CA GLU A 384 -16.98 -11.86 -16.22
C GLU A 384 -17.25 -11.51 -17.68
N ILE A 385 -17.01 -12.47 -18.58
CA ILE A 385 -17.40 -12.36 -19.97
C ILE A 385 -18.93 -12.45 -20.00
N GLU A 386 -19.61 -11.31 -20.14
CA GLU A 386 -21.06 -11.27 -20.29
C GLU A 386 -21.46 -12.12 -21.51
N GLU A 387 -22.23 -13.19 -21.28
CA GLU A 387 -22.87 -13.93 -22.36
C GLU A 387 -23.92 -13.01 -23.01
N ILE A 388 -23.71 -12.66 -24.28
CA ILE A 388 -24.70 -11.90 -25.04
C ILE A 388 -25.81 -12.86 -25.42
N THR A 389 -26.92 -12.79 -24.69
CA THR A 389 -28.14 -13.55 -24.97
C THR A 389 -29.07 -12.81 -25.94
N SER A 390 -28.88 -11.49 -26.12
CA SER A 390 -29.62 -10.67 -27.10
C SER A 390 -28.83 -9.43 -27.54
N PHE A 391 -29.12 -8.92 -28.75
CA PHE A 391 -28.50 -7.73 -29.33
C PHE A 391 -29.44 -6.53 -29.22
N ASP A 392 -29.32 -5.77 -28.13
CA ASP A 392 -30.07 -4.54 -27.91
C ASP A 392 -29.69 -3.44 -28.90
N LYS A 393 -30.61 -2.50 -29.13
CA LYS A 393 -30.33 -1.33 -29.96
C LYS A 393 -29.47 -0.32 -29.18
N ILE A 394 -28.38 0.11 -29.79
CA ILE A 394 -27.46 1.12 -29.24
C ILE A 394 -27.59 2.39 -30.07
N GLU A 395 -27.75 3.52 -29.40
CA GLU A 395 -27.79 4.83 -30.05
C GLU A 395 -26.68 5.72 -29.48
N PHE A 396 -25.63 5.94 -30.27
CA PHE A 396 -24.51 6.78 -29.84
C PHE A 396 -24.91 8.26 -29.74
N PRO A 397 -24.31 9.02 -28.81
CA PRO A 397 -24.48 10.47 -28.77
C PRO A 397 -23.90 11.14 -30.02
N VAL A 398 -24.58 12.17 -30.52
CA VAL A 398 -24.13 12.96 -31.67
C VAL A 398 -23.50 14.26 -31.16
N PHE A 399 -22.30 14.56 -31.64
CA PHE A 399 -21.61 15.81 -31.37
C PHE A 399 -21.21 16.49 -32.68
N ASP A 400 -21.46 17.79 -32.82
CA ASP A 400 -21.10 18.54 -34.04
C ASP A 400 -19.59 18.65 -34.22
N GLN A 401 -18.87 18.79 -33.11
CA GLN A 401 -17.41 18.86 -33.03
C GLN A 401 -16.91 17.81 -32.03
N PRO A 402 -16.82 16.52 -32.45
CA PRO A 402 -16.27 15.49 -31.58
C PRO A 402 -14.80 15.79 -31.32
N LYS A 403 -14.31 15.54 -30.10
CA LYS A 403 -12.90 15.68 -29.76
C LYS A 403 -12.07 14.51 -30.30
N VAL A 404 -12.64 13.30 -30.28
CA VAL A 404 -12.00 12.09 -30.78
C VAL A 404 -12.85 11.41 -31.86
N SER A 405 -12.22 11.02 -32.97
CA SER A 405 -12.82 10.09 -33.93
C SER A 405 -12.29 8.69 -33.68
N ILE A 406 -13.15 7.78 -33.22
CA ILE A 406 -12.81 6.38 -32.96
C ILE A 406 -13.02 5.59 -34.26
N ILE A 407 -11.95 5.05 -34.83
CA ILE A 407 -11.95 4.24 -36.04
C ILE A 407 -11.96 2.76 -35.63
N ILE A 408 -12.99 2.02 -36.07
CA ILE A 408 -13.12 0.59 -35.83
C ILE A 408 -13.09 -0.14 -37.18
N PRO A 409 -11.97 -0.77 -37.56
CA PRO A 409 -11.92 -1.62 -38.74
C PRO A 409 -12.61 -2.96 -38.43
N ALA A 410 -13.50 -3.40 -39.32
CA ALA A 410 -14.28 -4.62 -39.15
C ALA A 410 -14.34 -5.44 -40.43
N TYR A 411 -14.33 -6.77 -40.27
CA TYR A 411 -14.58 -7.75 -41.34
C TYR A 411 -15.15 -9.01 -40.70
N ASP A 412 -16.46 -9.22 -40.91
CA ASP A 412 -17.28 -10.22 -40.19
C ASP A 412 -17.13 -10.09 -38.64
N GLY A 413 -17.62 -11.07 -37.89
CA GLY A 413 -17.46 -11.16 -36.44
C GLY A 413 -18.49 -10.35 -35.67
N TRP A 414 -19.76 -10.35 -36.08
CA TRP A 414 -20.84 -9.53 -35.50
C TRP A 414 -20.86 -9.51 -33.97
N GLN A 415 -20.77 -10.68 -33.32
CA GLN A 415 -20.81 -10.76 -31.86
C GLN A 415 -19.69 -9.93 -31.21
N MET A 416 -18.50 -9.95 -31.80
CA MET A 416 -17.34 -9.20 -31.30
C MET A 416 -17.46 -7.71 -31.64
N ASN A 417 -17.89 -7.38 -32.86
CA ASN A 417 -18.19 -5.99 -33.27
C ASN A 417 -19.20 -5.34 -32.31
N TYR A 418 -20.27 -6.06 -31.97
CA TYR A 418 -21.28 -5.60 -31.03
C TYR A 418 -20.73 -5.44 -29.61
N ARG A 419 -19.89 -6.36 -29.11
CA ARG A 419 -19.21 -6.23 -27.80
C ARG A 419 -18.37 -4.95 -27.74
N CYS A 420 -17.54 -4.73 -28.76
CA CYS A 420 -16.71 -3.54 -28.87
C CYS A 420 -17.57 -2.27 -28.81
N LEU A 421 -18.57 -2.15 -29.70
CA LEU A 421 -19.46 -0.99 -29.75
C LEU A 421 -20.23 -0.77 -28.43
N ARG A 422 -20.78 -1.84 -27.85
CA ARG A 422 -21.48 -1.78 -26.55
C ARG A 422 -20.56 -1.32 -25.42
N SER A 423 -19.31 -1.80 -25.40
CA SER A 423 -18.33 -1.39 -24.39
C SER A 423 -17.97 0.10 -24.51
N ILE A 424 -17.84 0.63 -25.73
CA ILE A 424 -17.59 2.05 -25.97
C ILE A 424 -18.76 2.88 -25.48
N PHE A 425 -19.98 2.50 -25.86
CA PHE A 425 -21.20 3.19 -25.45
C PHE A 425 -21.35 3.24 -23.92
N LYS A 426 -21.09 2.11 -23.24
CA LYS A 426 -21.23 1.99 -21.78
C LYS A 426 -20.15 2.74 -20.99
N ASN A 427 -18.91 2.78 -21.47
CA ASN A 427 -17.76 3.19 -20.65
C ASN A 427 -17.14 4.55 -21.05
N THR A 428 -17.62 5.17 -22.12
CA THR A 428 -17.06 6.44 -22.61
C THR A 428 -17.87 7.62 -22.11
N HIS A 429 -17.31 8.36 -21.14
CA HIS A 429 -17.92 9.53 -20.52
C HIS A 429 -16.94 10.71 -20.47
N GLY A 430 -17.45 11.94 -20.42
CA GLY A 430 -16.66 13.16 -20.20
C GLY A 430 -15.79 13.61 -21.37
N VAL A 431 -15.91 12.97 -22.54
CA VAL A 431 -15.20 13.32 -23.78
C VAL A 431 -16.22 13.25 -24.92
N SER A 432 -16.26 14.25 -25.81
CA SER A 432 -17.06 14.17 -27.03
C SER A 432 -16.35 13.29 -28.06
N TYR A 433 -17.08 12.36 -28.67
CA TYR A 433 -16.50 11.42 -29.62
C TYR A 433 -17.49 11.07 -30.74
N GLU A 434 -16.96 10.66 -31.88
CA GLU A 434 -17.73 9.98 -32.92
C GLU A 434 -17.13 8.59 -33.17
N VAL A 435 -17.97 7.65 -33.59
CA VAL A 435 -17.52 6.30 -33.97
C VAL A 435 -17.66 6.14 -35.48
N ILE A 436 -16.54 5.84 -36.12
CA ILE A 436 -16.43 5.53 -37.55
C ILE A 436 -16.20 4.04 -37.68
N PHE A 437 -17.25 3.32 -38.08
CA PHE A 437 -17.22 1.88 -38.28
C PHE A 437 -16.89 1.57 -39.74
N ALA A 438 -15.71 1.01 -39.97
CA ALA A 438 -15.16 0.80 -41.30
C ALA A 438 -15.24 -0.69 -41.67
N ASP A 439 -16.31 -1.06 -42.35
CA ASP A 439 -16.66 -2.43 -42.74
C ASP A 439 -16.05 -2.79 -44.10
N ASP A 440 -15.18 -3.79 -44.10
CA ASP A 440 -14.43 -4.29 -45.26
C ASP A 440 -15.21 -5.31 -46.10
N GLY A 441 -16.53 -5.12 -46.19
CA GLY A 441 -17.43 -5.96 -46.98
C GLY A 441 -17.87 -7.23 -46.25
N SER A 442 -18.27 -7.11 -44.99
CA SER A 442 -18.75 -8.22 -44.16
C SER A 442 -19.96 -8.93 -44.77
N SER A 443 -20.04 -10.24 -44.54
CA SER A 443 -21.07 -11.15 -45.04
C SER A 443 -21.99 -11.70 -43.94
N ASP A 444 -21.61 -11.52 -42.67
CA ASP A 444 -22.42 -11.87 -41.51
C ASP A 444 -23.37 -10.73 -41.09
N GLU A 445 -23.97 -10.83 -39.90
CA GLU A 445 -24.93 -9.85 -39.36
C GLU A 445 -24.34 -8.43 -39.23
N THR A 446 -23.01 -8.25 -39.32
CA THR A 446 -22.37 -6.93 -39.44
C THR A 446 -22.87 -6.16 -40.67
N ALA A 447 -23.29 -6.86 -41.74
CA ALA A 447 -23.93 -6.27 -42.91
C ALA A 447 -25.29 -5.59 -42.60
N ASN A 448 -25.89 -5.88 -41.45
CA ASN A 448 -27.14 -5.28 -40.96
C ASN A 448 -26.92 -4.40 -39.72
N ILE A 449 -25.67 -3.97 -39.44
CA ILE A 449 -25.32 -3.17 -38.26
C ILE A 449 -26.24 -1.98 -37.99
N THR A 450 -26.75 -1.31 -39.03
CA THR A 450 -27.65 -0.15 -38.92
C THR A 450 -29.01 -0.46 -38.28
N GLU A 451 -29.41 -1.73 -38.23
CA GLU A 451 -30.64 -2.15 -37.54
C GLU A 451 -30.48 -2.13 -36.01
N TYR A 452 -29.24 -2.29 -35.54
CA TYR A 452 -28.89 -2.40 -34.13
C TYR A 452 -28.18 -1.14 -33.62
N ILE A 453 -27.35 -0.50 -34.43
CA ILE A 453 -26.48 0.60 -34.02
C ILE A 453 -26.84 1.87 -34.79
N LYS A 454 -27.22 2.92 -34.07
CA LYS A 454 -27.52 4.25 -34.60
C LYS A 454 -26.41 5.25 -34.28
N ASN A 455 -26.37 6.33 -35.08
CA ASN A 455 -25.44 7.46 -34.92
C ASN A 455 -23.95 7.08 -35.03
N VAL A 456 -23.66 6.02 -35.78
CA VAL A 456 -22.31 5.64 -36.22
C VAL A 456 -22.09 6.13 -37.65
N VAL A 457 -20.87 6.57 -37.97
CA VAL A 457 -20.46 6.82 -39.36
C VAL A 457 -20.03 5.50 -39.97
N LEU A 458 -20.90 4.89 -40.77
CA LEU A 458 -20.64 3.61 -41.43
C LEU A 458 -19.95 3.84 -42.79
N ILE A 459 -18.79 3.20 -42.97
CA ILE A 459 -18.05 3.18 -44.24
C ILE A 459 -17.99 1.74 -44.70
N ARG A 460 -18.51 1.46 -45.90
CA ARG A 460 -18.47 0.12 -46.50
C ARG A 460 -17.54 0.10 -47.70
N ASN A 461 -16.47 -0.69 -47.61
CA ASN A 461 -15.60 -0.95 -48.75
C ASN A 461 -16.20 -2.08 -49.61
N PRO A 462 -16.01 -2.05 -50.93
CA PRO A 462 -16.58 -3.05 -51.85
C PRO A 462 -15.88 -4.41 -51.76
N ALA A 463 -14.73 -4.48 -51.10
CA ALA A 463 -13.94 -5.69 -50.88
C ALA A 463 -13.06 -5.51 -49.64
N ASN A 464 -12.55 -6.61 -49.09
CA ASN A 464 -11.63 -6.60 -47.96
C ASN A 464 -10.29 -5.95 -48.37
N LEU A 465 -10.04 -4.73 -47.90
CA LEU A 465 -8.83 -3.95 -48.20
C LEU A 465 -7.69 -4.27 -47.23
N GLY A 466 -7.97 -4.96 -46.13
CA GLY A 466 -7.06 -5.21 -45.03
C GLY A 466 -6.94 -4.01 -44.09
N PHE A 467 -6.41 -4.25 -42.89
CA PHE A 467 -6.39 -3.29 -41.77
C PHE A 467 -5.90 -1.89 -42.19
N LEU A 468 -4.72 -1.80 -42.78
CA LEU A 468 -4.08 -0.52 -43.10
C LEU A 468 -4.91 0.34 -44.05
N LYS A 469 -5.35 -0.26 -45.18
CA LYS A 469 -6.05 0.47 -46.23
C LYS A 469 -7.45 0.85 -45.79
N ASN A 470 -8.11 -0.02 -45.02
CA ASN A 470 -9.41 0.26 -44.44
C ASN A 470 -9.32 1.45 -43.45
N CYS A 471 -8.36 1.41 -42.51
CA CYS A 471 -8.09 2.52 -41.59
C CYS A 471 -7.75 3.83 -42.32
N ASN A 472 -6.87 3.79 -43.32
CA ASN A 472 -6.52 4.97 -44.14
C ASN A 472 -7.73 5.53 -44.89
N ASN A 473 -8.64 4.68 -45.37
CA ASN A 473 -9.87 5.15 -46.00
C ASN A 473 -10.82 5.79 -44.98
N ALA A 474 -10.97 5.16 -43.82
CA ALA A 474 -11.89 5.60 -42.77
C ALA A 474 -11.51 6.94 -42.15
N THR A 475 -10.21 7.19 -41.96
CA THR A 475 -9.71 8.45 -41.38
C THR A 475 -10.03 9.69 -42.21
N LYS A 476 -10.34 9.56 -43.50
CA LYS A 476 -10.79 10.69 -44.34
C LYS A 476 -12.10 11.32 -43.85
N PHE A 477 -12.88 10.57 -43.07
CA PHE A 477 -14.16 11.01 -42.51
C PHE A 477 -14.04 11.50 -41.06
N ALA A 478 -12.85 11.39 -40.45
CA ALA A 478 -12.60 11.79 -39.07
C ALA A 478 -12.65 13.31 -38.88
N LYS A 479 -13.49 13.78 -37.96
CA LYS A 479 -13.64 15.20 -37.60
C LYS A 479 -12.88 15.59 -36.33
N GLY A 480 -12.51 14.62 -35.50
CA GLY A 480 -11.87 14.82 -34.22
C GLY A 480 -10.49 15.48 -34.30
N GLU A 481 -10.11 16.15 -33.22
CA GLU A 481 -8.74 16.63 -33.01
C GLU A 481 -7.76 15.45 -32.88
N TYR A 482 -8.25 14.36 -32.29
CA TYR A 482 -7.55 13.10 -32.14
C TYR A 482 -8.23 12.00 -32.96
N ILE A 483 -7.41 11.13 -33.57
CA ILE A 483 -7.84 9.90 -34.22
C ILE A 483 -7.46 8.75 -33.30
N LEU A 484 -8.39 7.89 -32.94
CA LEU A 484 -8.15 6.69 -32.16
C LEU A 484 -8.47 5.46 -32.99
N PHE A 485 -7.47 4.61 -33.24
CA PHE A 485 -7.65 3.29 -33.81
C PHE A 485 -7.96 2.30 -32.68
N LEU A 486 -9.07 1.59 -32.82
CA LEU A 486 -9.52 0.58 -31.88
C LEU A 486 -9.89 -0.67 -32.65
N ASN A 487 -9.23 -1.79 -32.36
CA ASN A 487 -9.60 -3.05 -32.99
C ASN A 487 -11.00 -3.49 -32.57
N ASN A 488 -11.71 -4.16 -33.47
CA ASN A 488 -13.05 -4.64 -33.21
C ASN A 488 -13.12 -5.78 -32.17
N ASP A 489 -12.02 -6.46 -31.87
CA ASP A 489 -11.89 -7.51 -30.85
C ASP A 489 -11.46 -7.00 -29.46
N THR A 490 -11.90 -5.79 -29.13
CA THR A 490 -11.61 -5.13 -27.85
C THR A 490 -12.86 -4.80 -27.06
N GLU A 491 -12.71 -4.72 -25.74
CA GLU A 491 -13.70 -4.15 -24.82
C GLU A 491 -13.04 -3.08 -23.96
N VAL A 492 -13.57 -1.86 -24.01
CA VAL A 492 -13.00 -0.72 -23.29
C VAL A 492 -13.60 -0.60 -21.89
N THR A 493 -12.80 -0.10 -20.94
CA THR A 493 -13.21 0.06 -19.53
C THR A 493 -13.50 1.53 -19.17
N THR A 494 -14.14 1.77 -18.03
CA THR A 494 -14.48 3.14 -17.60
C THR A 494 -13.24 4.03 -17.50
N GLY A 495 -13.31 5.25 -18.04
CA GLY A 495 -12.21 6.23 -18.00
C GLY A 495 -11.12 6.06 -19.06
N TRP A 496 -11.24 5.05 -19.94
CA TRP A 496 -10.21 4.73 -20.93
C TRP A 496 -9.90 5.90 -21.88
N LEU A 497 -10.91 6.56 -22.44
CA LEU A 497 -10.73 7.65 -23.40
C LEU A 497 -10.35 8.97 -22.74
N HIS A 498 -10.93 9.24 -21.56
CA HIS A 498 -10.66 10.46 -20.80
C HIS A 498 -9.19 10.54 -20.39
N SER A 499 -8.61 9.44 -19.91
CA SER A 499 -7.20 9.42 -19.50
C SER A 499 -6.22 9.62 -20.67
N LEU A 500 -6.53 9.12 -21.87
CA LEU A 500 -5.73 9.35 -23.08
C LEU A 500 -5.80 10.82 -23.52
N THR A 501 -7.01 11.39 -23.59
CA THR A 501 -7.21 12.77 -24.04
C THR A 501 -6.63 13.78 -23.07
N GLN A 502 -6.86 13.60 -21.76
CA GLN A 502 -6.30 14.45 -20.73
C GLN A 502 -4.77 14.48 -20.77
N LEU A 503 -4.12 13.34 -21.04
CA LEU A 503 -2.67 13.25 -21.16
C LEU A 503 -2.16 14.06 -22.36
N MET A 504 -2.77 13.89 -23.54
CA MET A 504 -2.37 14.63 -24.73
C MET A 504 -2.70 16.13 -24.62
N ASP A 505 -3.81 16.51 -23.98
CA ASP A 505 -4.12 17.94 -23.78
C ASP A 505 -3.08 18.63 -22.89
N LYS A 506 -2.53 17.93 -21.89
CA LYS A 506 -1.53 18.46 -20.97
C LYS A 506 -0.13 18.55 -21.58
N ASP A 507 0.24 17.64 -22.49
CA ASP A 507 1.56 17.61 -23.12
C ASP A 507 1.45 17.58 -24.66
N HIS A 508 1.64 18.76 -25.27
CA HIS A 508 1.63 18.93 -26.74
C HIS A 508 2.83 18.26 -27.44
N THR A 509 3.85 17.82 -26.71
CA THR A 509 4.97 17.05 -27.28
C THR A 509 4.62 15.59 -27.53
N ILE A 510 3.47 15.10 -27.04
CA ILE A 510 2.96 13.75 -27.30
C ILE A 510 2.27 13.72 -28.66
N GLY A 511 2.81 12.91 -29.57
CA GLY A 511 2.21 12.63 -30.89
C GLY A 511 1.26 11.44 -30.85
N ILE A 512 1.63 10.37 -30.15
CA ILE A 512 0.84 9.14 -29.98
C ILE A 512 0.72 8.77 -28.50
N THR A 513 -0.45 8.30 -28.09
CA THR A 513 -0.65 7.61 -26.81
C THR A 513 -1.44 6.31 -26.97
N GLY A 514 -1.28 5.37 -26.03
CA GLY A 514 -1.99 4.09 -26.05
C GLY A 514 -2.41 3.56 -24.69
N SER A 515 -3.32 2.60 -24.73
CA SER A 515 -3.88 1.95 -23.54
C SER A 515 -2.98 0.83 -22.99
N LYS A 516 -3.16 0.49 -21.72
CA LYS A 516 -2.83 -0.81 -21.15
C LYS A 516 -3.75 -1.87 -21.72
N LEU A 517 -3.15 -2.86 -22.38
CA LEU A 517 -3.89 -4.00 -22.91
C LEU A 517 -3.83 -5.14 -21.92
N ILE A 518 -4.99 -5.72 -21.63
CA ILE A 518 -5.13 -6.89 -20.77
C ILE A 518 -5.89 -8.01 -21.49
N TYR A 519 -5.55 -9.24 -21.16
CA TYR A 519 -6.30 -10.40 -21.61
C TYR A 519 -7.64 -10.49 -20.85
N PRO A 520 -8.66 -11.20 -21.40
CA PRO A 520 -9.92 -11.43 -20.70
C PRO A 520 -9.77 -12.13 -19.33
N ASP A 521 -8.70 -12.91 -19.16
CA ASP A 521 -8.36 -13.56 -17.89
C ASP A 521 -7.69 -12.62 -16.85
N GLY A 522 -7.57 -11.33 -17.17
CA GLY A 522 -7.01 -10.29 -16.30
C GLY A 522 -5.48 -10.18 -16.32
N ARG A 523 -4.76 -11.01 -17.08
CA ARG A 523 -3.29 -10.88 -17.21
C ARG A 523 -2.92 -9.74 -18.14
N LEU A 524 -1.74 -9.14 -17.90
CA LEU A 524 -1.21 -8.09 -18.77
C LEU A 524 -0.88 -8.65 -20.15
N GLN A 525 -1.33 -7.97 -21.20
CA GLN A 525 -0.93 -8.26 -22.57
C GLN A 525 0.21 -7.33 -23.00
N GLU A 526 0.05 -6.03 -22.76
CA GLU A 526 1.02 -5.01 -23.16
C GLU A 526 0.97 -3.77 -22.25
N ALA A 527 2.12 -3.35 -21.76
CA ALA A 527 2.34 -2.09 -21.06
C ALA A 527 3.30 -1.17 -21.87
N GLY A 528 2.98 -1.02 -23.15
CA GLY A 528 3.82 -0.45 -24.20
C GLY A 528 4.77 -1.44 -24.86
N GLY A 529 5.19 -1.11 -26.08
CA GLY A 529 6.07 -1.94 -26.88
C GLY A 529 7.55 -1.54 -26.80
N ILE A 530 8.44 -2.52 -26.88
CA ILE A 530 9.91 -2.34 -26.98
C ILE A 530 10.38 -2.86 -28.34
N PHE A 531 11.19 -2.09 -29.05
CA PHE A 531 11.88 -2.52 -30.26
C PHE A 531 13.37 -2.72 -30.01
N TRP A 532 13.90 -3.83 -30.53
CA TRP A 532 15.31 -4.18 -30.42
C TRP A 532 16.08 -3.87 -31.69
N GLN A 533 17.40 -3.78 -31.57
CA GLN A 533 18.31 -3.49 -32.69
C GLN A 533 18.18 -4.45 -33.88
N ASP A 534 17.77 -5.69 -33.64
CA ASP A 534 17.58 -6.70 -34.69
C ASP A 534 16.24 -6.58 -35.45
N ALA A 535 15.40 -5.60 -35.07
CA ALA A 535 14.03 -5.35 -35.50
C ALA A 535 12.96 -6.28 -34.89
N SER A 536 13.30 -7.09 -33.88
CA SER A 536 12.29 -7.79 -33.09
C SER A 536 11.59 -6.84 -32.11
N ALA A 537 10.37 -7.19 -31.73
CA ALA A 537 9.53 -6.38 -30.85
C ALA A 537 9.00 -7.20 -29.67
N TRP A 538 8.86 -6.57 -28.50
CA TRP A 538 8.27 -7.16 -27.31
C TRP A 538 7.06 -6.34 -26.86
N ASN A 539 5.95 -7.04 -26.57
CA ASN A 539 4.84 -6.50 -25.80
C ASN A 539 5.27 -6.55 -24.32
N TYR A 540 5.66 -5.40 -23.76
CA TYR A 540 6.29 -5.38 -22.44
C TYR A 540 5.29 -5.82 -21.35
N GLY A 541 5.72 -6.76 -20.51
CA GLY A 541 4.88 -7.32 -19.44
C GLY A 541 3.93 -8.43 -19.87
N HIS A 542 4.10 -9.01 -21.07
CA HIS A 542 3.29 -10.14 -21.55
C HIS A 542 3.09 -11.24 -20.50
N LYS A 543 1.83 -11.53 -20.18
CA LYS A 543 1.34 -12.50 -19.18
C LYS A 543 1.76 -12.22 -17.74
N ARG A 544 2.24 -11.02 -17.42
CA ARG A 544 2.60 -10.59 -16.05
C ARG A 544 1.40 -9.98 -15.33
N ASN A 545 1.61 -9.64 -14.05
CA ASN A 545 0.63 -8.94 -13.24
C ASN A 545 0.49 -7.48 -13.71
N PRO A 546 -0.70 -7.04 -14.20
CA PRO A 546 -0.90 -5.67 -14.69
C PRO A 546 -0.82 -4.59 -13.60
N GLY A 547 -0.86 -4.98 -12.32
CA GLY A 547 -0.78 -4.12 -11.15
C GLY A 547 0.64 -3.90 -10.61
N ALA A 548 1.67 -4.54 -11.18
CA ALA A 548 3.04 -4.35 -10.71
C ALA A 548 3.54 -2.90 -10.98
N PRO A 549 4.41 -2.33 -10.11
CA PRO A 549 4.93 -0.97 -10.24
C PRO A 549 5.44 -0.61 -11.63
N GLU A 550 6.14 -1.52 -12.31
CA GLU A 550 6.75 -1.25 -13.61
C GLU A 550 5.76 -1.04 -14.77
N TYR A 551 4.48 -1.38 -14.58
CA TYR A 551 3.42 -1.32 -15.58
C TYR A 551 2.33 -0.28 -15.26
N THR A 552 2.49 0.48 -14.18
CA THR A 552 1.43 1.33 -13.61
C THR A 552 1.71 2.84 -13.64
N TYR A 553 2.76 3.29 -14.32
CA TYR A 553 3.07 4.72 -14.53
C TYR A 553 3.10 5.10 -16.01
N VAL A 554 2.86 6.38 -16.29
CA VAL A 554 2.92 6.97 -17.64
C VAL A 554 4.38 6.99 -18.10
N LYS A 555 4.66 6.51 -19.32
CA LYS A 555 6.05 6.45 -19.81
C LYS A 555 6.15 6.51 -21.32
N GLU A 556 7.28 7.02 -21.80
CA GLU A 556 7.62 6.94 -23.22
C GLU A 556 7.97 5.50 -23.60
N VAL A 557 7.54 5.06 -24.78
CA VAL A 557 7.73 3.68 -25.26
C VAL A 557 8.12 3.70 -26.74
N ASP A 558 8.60 2.58 -27.28
CA ASP A 558 9.04 2.54 -28.68
C ASP A 558 7.86 2.60 -29.65
N TYR A 559 6.78 1.90 -29.30
CA TYR A 559 5.54 1.88 -30.06
C TYR A 559 4.36 1.52 -29.14
N ILE A 560 3.16 1.75 -29.67
CA ILE A 560 1.88 1.34 -29.10
C ILE A 560 1.22 0.42 -30.13
N SER A 561 0.68 -0.72 -29.70
CA SER A 561 -0.04 -1.61 -30.61
C SER A 561 -1.29 -0.96 -31.20
N GLY A 562 -1.58 -1.26 -32.48
CA GLY A 562 -2.75 -0.75 -33.20
C GLY A 562 -4.11 -1.13 -32.58
N ALA A 563 -4.14 -2.01 -31.57
CA ALA A 563 -5.34 -2.42 -30.85
C ALA A 563 -6.03 -1.27 -30.10
N SER A 564 -5.29 -0.30 -29.55
CA SER A 564 -5.81 0.93 -28.96
C SER A 564 -4.75 2.02 -29.03
N LEU A 565 -4.72 2.75 -30.15
CA LEU A 565 -3.72 3.78 -30.47
C LEU A 565 -4.41 5.10 -30.78
N MET A 566 -4.07 6.16 -30.06
CA MET A 566 -4.55 7.51 -30.32
C MET A 566 -3.42 8.41 -30.83
N ILE A 567 -3.69 9.15 -31.91
CA ILE A 567 -2.76 10.08 -32.55
C ILE A 567 -3.42 11.44 -32.78
N ARG A 568 -2.64 12.54 -32.71
CA ARG A 568 -3.14 13.86 -33.14
C ARG A 568 -3.46 13.83 -34.64
N LYS A 569 -4.63 14.31 -35.02
CA LYS A 569 -5.00 14.40 -36.44
C LYS A 569 -4.00 15.25 -37.23
N SER A 570 -3.54 16.36 -36.66
CA SER A 570 -2.51 17.21 -37.28
C SER A 570 -1.16 16.51 -37.53
N VAL A 571 -0.86 15.45 -36.77
CA VAL A 571 0.35 14.63 -36.96
C VAL A 571 0.08 13.52 -37.98
N TRP A 572 -1.08 12.87 -37.88
CA TRP A 572 -1.56 11.89 -38.86
C TRP A 572 -1.58 12.46 -40.30
N ASP A 573 -2.16 13.65 -40.48
CA ASP A 573 -2.25 14.32 -41.77
C ASP A 573 -0.88 14.68 -42.35
N LYS A 574 0.11 14.97 -41.50
CA LYS A 574 1.50 15.23 -41.93
C LYS A 574 2.23 13.96 -42.36
N ILE A 575 1.97 12.84 -41.69
CA ILE A 575 2.56 11.55 -42.03
C ILE A 575 1.93 10.98 -43.31
N GLY A 576 0.64 11.22 -43.52
CA GLY A 576 -0.11 10.73 -44.68
C GLY A 576 -0.78 9.36 -44.45
N GLY A 577 -0.87 8.91 -43.20
CA GLY A 577 -1.52 7.67 -42.78
C GLY A 577 -0.58 6.48 -42.58
N PHE A 578 -1.16 5.28 -42.42
CA PHE A 578 -0.38 4.05 -42.31
C PHE A 578 0.34 3.77 -43.63
N ASP A 579 1.59 3.35 -43.56
CA ASP A 579 2.41 3.07 -44.74
C ASP A 579 2.00 1.77 -45.42
N GLU A 580 1.47 1.87 -46.64
CA GLU A 580 0.96 0.73 -47.39
C GLU A 580 2.03 -0.31 -47.76
N ARG A 581 3.34 -0.03 -47.57
CA ARG A 581 4.41 -1.03 -47.71
C ARG A 581 4.21 -2.25 -46.82
N TYR A 582 3.50 -2.09 -45.70
CA TYR A 582 3.21 -3.15 -44.73
C TYR A 582 1.85 -3.83 -44.96
N SER A 583 1.12 -3.51 -46.03
CA SER A 583 -0.13 -4.19 -46.38
C SER A 583 0.09 -5.72 -46.55
N PRO A 584 -0.79 -6.58 -45.99
CA PRO A 584 -2.07 -6.25 -45.36
C PRO A 584 -2.03 -5.97 -43.84
N ALA A 585 -0.96 -6.32 -43.11
CA ALA A 585 -0.83 -6.13 -41.65
C ALA A 585 0.61 -6.35 -41.13
N TYR A 586 0.85 -6.01 -39.86
CA TYR A 586 2.11 -6.00 -39.10
C TYR A 586 3.14 -4.94 -39.49
N CYS A 587 3.70 -4.32 -38.46
CA CYS A 587 4.70 -3.22 -38.49
C CYS A 587 4.13 -1.84 -38.84
N GLU A 588 2.84 -1.70 -39.16
CA GLU A 588 2.20 -0.41 -39.46
C GLU A 588 2.15 0.53 -38.27
N ASP A 589 1.86 0.01 -37.08
CA ASP A 589 1.78 0.73 -35.82
C ASP A 589 3.18 1.12 -35.31
N ALA A 590 4.13 0.20 -35.40
CA ALA A 590 5.54 0.44 -35.18
C ALA A 590 6.11 1.51 -36.11
N ASP A 591 5.78 1.44 -37.41
CA ASP A 591 6.25 2.39 -38.41
C ASP A 591 5.71 3.80 -38.13
N LEU A 592 4.42 3.90 -37.81
CA LEU A 592 3.79 5.14 -37.41
C LEU A 592 4.46 5.74 -36.17
N ALA A 593 4.76 4.92 -35.16
CA ALA A 593 5.47 5.35 -33.96
C ALA A 593 6.88 5.87 -34.26
N PHE A 594 7.61 5.22 -35.17
CA PHE A 594 8.95 5.65 -35.58
C PHE A 594 8.90 6.95 -36.41
N GLU A 595 7.91 7.14 -37.29
CA GLU A 595 7.72 8.42 -37.99
C GLU A 595 7.39 9.56 -37.01
N VAL A 596 6.50 9.34 -36.05
CA VAL A 596 6.18 10.34 -35.01
C VAL A 596 7.42 10.73 -34.21
N ARG A 597 8.24 9.75 -33.81
CA ARG A 597 9.50 10.00 -33.11
C ARG A 597 10.52 10.75 -33.96
N LYS A 598 10.62 10.42 -35.25
CA LYS A 598 11.50 11.12 -36.20
C LYS A 598 11.13 12.61 -36.33
N MET A 599 9.87 12.96 -36.10
CA MET A 599 9.39 14.35 -36.04
C MET A 599 9.71 15.05 -34.70
N GLY A 600 10.37 14.37 -33.75
CA GLY A 600 10.69 14.91 -32.43
C GLY A 600 9.53 14.85 -31.43
N LEU A 601 8.46 14.09 -31.73
CA LEU A 601 7.31 13.90 -30.86
C LEU A 601 7.42 12.61 -30.07
N LYS A 602 6.75 12.55 -28.91
CA LYS A 602 6.76 11.39 -28.01
C LYS A 602 5.67 10.38 -28.38
N VAL A 603 5.95 9.12 -28.08
CA VAL A 603 5.01 8.00 -28.07
C VAL A 603 4.89 7.52 -26.64
N VAL A 604 3.68 7.56 -26.07
CA VAL A 604 3.47 7.43 -24.61
C VAL A 604 2.46 6.35 -24.27
N TYR A 605 2.75 5.56 -23.25
CA TYR A 605 1.86 4.58 -22.66
C TYR A 605 1.07 5.20 -21.49
N GLN A 606 -0.25 5.02 -21.46
CA GLN A 606 -1.15 5.53 -20.43
C GLN A 606 -1.81 4.36 -19.65
N PRO A 607 -1.31 4.02 -18.44
CA PRO A 607 -1.79 2.87 -17.67
C PRO A 607 -3.20 2.99 -17.10
N LEU A 608 -3.76 4.21 -16.99
CA LEU A 608 -5.16 4.41 -16.55
C LEU A 608 -6.17 4.10 -17.67
N SER A 609 -5.71 4.10 -18.91
CA SER A 609 -6.54 3.65 -20.03
C SER A 609 -6.41 2.14 -20.15
N VAL A 610 -7.42 1.40 -19.70
CA VAL A 610 -7.40 -0.07 -19.75
C VAL A 610 -8.36 -0.57 -20.82
N VAL A 611 -7.86 -1.45 -21.70
CA VAL A 611 -8.63 -2.09 -22.76
C VAL A 611 -8.40 -3.60 -22.68
N ILE A 612 -9.49 -4.36 -22.64
CA ILE A 612 -9.46 -5.82 -22.74
C ILE A 612 -9.39 -6.18 -24.22
N HIS A 613 -8.46 -7.04 -24.61
CA HIS A 613 -8.27 -7.41 -26.01
C HIS A 613 -8.27 -8.94 -26.19
N HIS A 614 -9.18 -9.41 -27.03
CA HIS A 614 -9.47 -10.84 -27.27
C HIS A 614 -8.58 -11.42 -28.37
N GLU A 615 -7.25 -11.33 -28.17
CA GLU A 615 -6.24 -11.77 -29.13
C GLU A 615 -6.50 -13.22 -29.58
N GLY A 616 -6.80 -13.41 -30.88
CA GLY A 616 -7.09 -14.72 -31.48
C GLY A 616 -8.54 -14.92 -31.99
N PHE A 617 -9.47 -13.99 -31.75
CA PHE A 617 -10.81 -14.04 -32.37
C PHE A 617 -10.82 -13.54 -33.81
N SER A 618 -10.06 -12.50 -34.12
CA SER A 618 -9.85 -11.98 -35.47
C SER A 618 -8.80 -12.78 -36.28
N HIS A 619 -7.91 -13.53 -35.59
CA HIS A 619 -6.74 -14.19 -36.22
C HIS A 619 -6.54 -15.69 -35.88
N GLY A 620 -7.47 -16.33 -35.17
CA GLY A 620 -7.55 -17.78 -34.96
C GLY A 620 -6.43 -18.40 -34.11
N SER A 621 -6.70 -18.68 -32.83
CA SER A 621 -5.82 -19.52 -31.99
C SER A 621 -6.09 -21.02 -32.18
N ASP A 622 -5.06 -21.72 -32.69
CA ASP A 622 -4.70 -23.14 -32.59
C ASP A 622 -5.75 -24.20 -32.19
N ASN A 623 -6.27 -24.92 -33.20
CA ASN A 623 -6.19 -26.41 -33.26
C ASN A 623 -6.78 -27.05 -34.55
N LYS A 624 -7.18 -26.26 -35.56
CA LYS A 624 -7.32 -26.75 -36.94
C LYS A 624 -6.90 -25.65 -37.92
N PRO A 625 -5.89 -25.87 -38.79
CA PRO A 625 -5.49 -24.86 -39.76
C PRO A 625 -6.62 -24.67 -40.79
N LYS A 626 -7.32 -23.53 -40.73
CA LYS A 626 -7.99 -22.97 -41.92
C LYS A 626 -6.89 -22.45 -42.85
N ALA A 627 -7.08 -22.58 -44.16
CA ALA A 627 -6.09 -22.37 -45.22
C ALA A 627 -5.52 -20.93 -45.39
N GLY A 628 -5.55 -20.08 -44.34
CA GLY A 628 -5.01 -18.71 -44.33
C GLY A 628 -3.96 -18.39 -43.25
N LEU A 629 -3.79 -19.22 -42.20
CA LEU A 629 -2.85 -18.99 -41.09
C LEU A 629 -1.36 -19.10 -41.50
N THR A 630 -1.06 -19.84 -42.56
CA THR A 630 0.29 -19.91 -43.16
C THR A 630 0.70 -18.56 -43.78
N THR A 631 -0.23 -17.83 -44.40
CA THR A 631 0.02 -16.56 -45.10
C THR A 631 0.30 -15.37 -44.16
N ILE A 632 -0.31 -15.32 -42.98
CA ILE A 632 -0.24 -14.17 -42.06
C ILE A 632 1.12 -14.11 -41.33
N LYS A 633 1.63 -15.27 -40.86
CA LYS A 633 2.98 -15.37 -40.29
C LYS A 633 4.08 -15.11 -41.34
N GLU A 634 3.81 -15.38 -42.61
CA GLU A 634 4.69 -15.03 -43.73
C GLU A 634 4.74 -13.51 -43.96
N TYR A 635 3.59 -12.82 -43.93
CA TYR A 635 3.56 -11.35 -44.00
C TYR A 635 4.30 -10.69 -42.84
N GLN A 636 4.16 -11.20 -41.62
CA GLN A 636 4.90 -10.68 -40.46
C GLN A 636 6.42 -10.74 -40.69
N LYS A 637 6.94 -11.88 -41.15
CA LYS A 637 8.38 -12.04 -41.46
C LYS A 637 8.85 -11.08 -42.56
N LEU A 638 8.08 -10.97 -43.65
CA LEU A 638 8.40 -10.09 -44.77
C LEU A 638 8.38 -8.61 -44.36
N ASN A 639 7.38 -8.21 -43.59
CA ASN A 639 7.20 -6.83 -43.14
C ASN A 639 8.25 -6.41 -42.12
N ILE A 640 8.71 -7.32 -41.25
CA ILE A 640 9.88 -7.07 -40.38
C ILE A 640 11.13 -6.78 -41.21
N LEU A 641 11.36 -7.49 -42.32
CA LEU A 641 12.51 -7.21 -43.21
C LEU A 641 12.39 -5.83 -43.87
N LYS A 642 11.19 -5.46 -44.34
CA LYS A 642 10.93 -4.12 -44.89
C LYS A 642 11.15 -3.04 -43.83
N PHE A 643 10.64 -3.26 -42.61
CA PHE A 643 10.81 -2.37 -41.46
C PHE A 643 12.28 -2.17 -41.12
N LYS A 644 13.02 -3.27 -40.98
CA LYS A 644 14.47 -3.27 -40.75
C LYS A 644 15.24 -2.51 -41.82
N SER A 645 14.81 -2.63 -43.08
CA SER A 645 15.42 -1.89 -44.18
C SER A 645 15.13 -0.39 -44.10
N LYS A 646 13.88 0.01 -43.79
CA LYS A 646 13.48 1.42 -43.69
C LYS A 646 14.17 2.12 -42.50
N TRP A 647 14.18 1.47 -41.34
CA TRP A 647 14.62 2.05 -40.08
C TRP A 647 16.01 1.60 -39.64
N LYS A 648 16.84 1.13 -40.59
CA LYS A 648 18.16 0.56 -40.30
C LYS A 648 19.03 1.45 -39.39
N ASP A 649 19.00 2.76 -39.59
CA ASP A 649 19.82 3.69 -38.81
C ASP A 649 19.23 3.99 -37.44
N GLU A 650 17.90 4.14 -37.34
CA GLU A 650 17.21 4.32 -36.05
C GLU A 650 17.34 3.06 -35.17
N LEU A 651 17.22 1.86 -35.76
CA LEU A 651 17.38 0.60 -35.05
C LEU A 651 18.78 0.41 -34.45
N LYS A 652 19.82 1.03 -35.02
CA LYS A 652 21.18 0.99 -34.42
C LYS A 652 21.22 1.69 -33.06
N LEU A 653 20.32 2.64 -32.80
CA LEU A 653 20.21 3.37 -31.54
C LEU A 653 19.44 2.59 -30.47
N GLN A 654 18.80 1.48 -30.85
CA GLN A 654 18.12 0.58 -29.92
C GLN A 654 19.10 -0.43 -29.29
N PHE A 655 18.71 -0.99 -28.14
CA PHE A 655 19.51 -2.01 -27.47
C PHE A 655 19.49 -3.35 -28.20
N PRO A 656 20.54 -4.18 -28.05
CA PRO A 656 20.46 -5.60 -28.37
C PRO A 656 19.31 -6.27 -27.61
N ASN A 657 18.69 -7.28 -28.23
CA ASN A 657 17.52 -7.95 -27.69
C ASN A 657 17.74 -8.44 -26.25
N SER A 658 16.77 -8.19 -25.38
CA SER A 658 16.75 -8.61 -23.96
C SER A 658 17.86 -7.98 -23.10
N THR A 659 18.52 -6.92 -23.55
CA THR A 659 19.53 -6.19 -22.77
C THR A 659 18.99 -4.85 -22.27
N ASN A 660 19.49 -4.38 -21.12
CA ASN A 660 19.15 -3.08 -20.53
C ASN A 660 17.63 -2.78 -20.47
N ILE A 661 16.84 -3.80 -20.10
CA ILE A 661 15.36 -3.72 -20.06
C ILE A 661 14.88 -2.52 -19.23
N PHE A 662 15.60 -2.17 -18.17
CA PHE A 662 15.29 -1.02 -17.31
C PHE A 662 15.20 0.29 -18.10
N TRP A 663 16.13 0.54 -19.03
CA TRP A 663 16.13 1.72 -19.90
C TRP A 663 15.26 1.54 -21.14
N ALA A 664 15.18 0.32 -21.68
CA ALA A 664 14.42 0.04 -22.89
C ALA A 664 12.90 0.25 -22.68
N ARG A 665 12.37 -0.16 -21.52
CA ARG A 665 10.92 -0.15 -21.22
C ARG A 665 10.28 1.23 -21.08
N ASP A 666 11.07 2.27 -20.81
CA ASP A 666 10.61 3.65 -20.59
C ASP A 666 11.46 4.69 -21.35
N ARG A 667 12.28 4.22 -22.31
CA ARG A 667 13.20 5.00 -23.15
C ARG A 667 14.11 5.95 -22.35
N SER A 668 14.58 5.51 -21.20
CA SER A 668 15.35 6.35 -20.27
C SER A 668 16.87 6.35 -20.45
N GLN A 669 17.41 5.73 -21.52
CA GLN A 669 18.86 5.59 -21.74
C GLN A 669 19.65 6.91 -21.78
N LEU A 670 19.04 8.01 -22.23
CA LEU A 670 19.67 9.34 -22.29
C LEU A 670 19.27 10.23 -21.10
N LYS A 671 18.47 9.71 -20.17
CA LYS A 671 17.95 10.44 -19.02
C LYS A 671 18.80 10.13 -17.80
N LYS A 672 19.05 11.15 -16.98
CA LYS A 672 19.60 10.92 -15.64
C LYS A 672 18.56 10.24 -14.77
N THR A 673 18.95 9.20 -14.05
CA THR A 673 18.04 8.43 -13.20
C THR A 673 18.27 8.74 -11.73
N ILE A 674 17.19 9.08 -11.02
CA ILE A 674 17.20 9.36 -9.59
C ILE A 674 16.24 8.44 -8.85
N LEU A 675 16.73 7.81 -7.78
CA LEU A 675 15.91 7.11 -6.80
C LEU A 675 15.67 8.05 -5.61
N VAL A 676 14.41 8.34 -5.32
CA VAL A 676 14.00 9.14 -4.15
C VAL A 676 13.41 8.21 -3.10
N ILE A 677 13.89 8.31 -1.85
CA ILE A 677 13.41 7.54 -0.70
C ILE A 677 12.89 8.51 0.35
N ASP A 678 11.63 8.35 0.76
CA ASP A 678 10.98 9.15 1.81
C ASP A 678 10.13 8.24 2.72
N HIS A 679 9.56 8.80 3.78
CA HIS A 679 8.77 8.06 4.77
C HIS A 679 7.58 7.32 4.16
N TYR A 680 6.85 7.98 3.25
CA TYR A 680 5.73 7.42 2.50
C TYR A 680 5.46 8.27 1.26
N VAL A 681 4.57 7.81 0.37
CA VAL A 681 4.14 8.57 -0.82
C VAL A 681 3.62 9.96 -0.40
N PRO A 682 4.19 11.09 -0.87
CA PRO A 682 3.95 12.39 -0.27
C PRO A 682 2.47 12.84 -0.34
N HIS A 683 1.87 13.07 0.82
CA HIS A 683 0.54 13.66 0.95
C HIS A 683 0.64 15.18 0.82
N PHE A 684 0.75 15.67 -0.42
CA PHE A 684 1.14 17.04 -0.75
C PHE A 684 0.19 18.14 -0.22
N ASP A 685 -1.01 17.79 0.23
CA ASP A 685 -2.03 18.66 0.80
C ASP A 685 -2.13 18.58 2.34
N LYS A 686 -1.32 17.74 3.00
CA LYS A 686 -1.40 17.51 4.47
C LYS A 686 -0.29 18.17 5.28
N ASP A 687 0.93 18.17 4.75
CA ASP A 687 2.07 18.77 5.45
C ASP A 687 3.10 19.38 4.49
N ALA A 688 3.86 20.33 5.02
CA ALA A 688 4.84 21.10 4.27
C ALA A 688 6.00 20.24 3.73
N GLY A 689 6.40 19.19 4.45
CA GLY A 689 7.45 18.27 4.02
C GLY A 689 7.00 17.47 2.81
N SER A 690 5.80 16.88 2.87
CA SER A 690 5.20 16.16 1.75
C SER A 690 4.95 17.05 0.53
N ARG A 691 4.46 18.28 0.73
CA ARG A 691 4.31 19.27 -0.36
C ARG A 691 5.64 19.54 -1.05
N THR A 692 6.70 19.73 -0.27
CA THR A 692 8.05 20.00 -0.78
C THR A 692 8.61 18.79 -1.55
N THR A 693 8.51 17.58 -1.01
CA THR A 693 8.95 16.36 -1.71
C THR A 693 8.18 16.17 -3.02
N PHE A 694 6.87 16.38 -3.03
CA PHE A 694 6.05 16.31 -4.25
C PHE A 694 6.52 17.32 -5.31
N GLN A 695 6.77 18.57 -4.92
CA GLN A 695 7.30 19.60 -5.81
C GLN A 695 8.67 19.22 -6.38
N TYR A 696 9.54 18.58 -5.59
CA TYR A 696 10.83 18.06 -6.08
C TYR A 696 10.65 16.97 -7.13
N LEU A 697 9.74 16.03 -6.90
CA LEU A 697 9.41 14.98 -7.85
C LEU A 697 8.85 15.53 -9.17
N GLN A 698 7.97 16.53 -9.10
CA GLN A 698 7.50 17.26 -10.28
C GLN A 698 8.64 17.96 -11.03
N LEU A 699 9.56 18.59 -10.29
CA LEU A 699 10.68 19.29 -10.90
C LEU A 699 11.65 18.33 -11.58
N PHE A 700 12.01 17.20 -10.94
CA PHE A 700 12.87 16.18 -11.54
C PHE A 700 12.29 15.63 -12.85
N THR A 701 10.99 15.33 -12.87
CA THR A 701 10.31 14.87 -14.09
C THR A 701 10.30 15.95 -15.18
N SER A 702 10.00 17.21 -14.83
CA SER A 702 10.02 18.34 -15.77
C SER A 702 11.41 18.65 -16.35
N LEU A 703 12.47 18.33 -15.59
CA LEU A 703 13.87 18.45 -16.02
C LEU A 703 14.32 17.25 -16.87
N GLY A 704 13.41 16.33 -17.21
CA GLY A 704 13.68 15.20 -18.09
C GLY A 704 14.37 14.02 -17.41
N MET A 705 14.42 13.97 -16.07
CA MET A 705 14.99 12.84 -15.33
C MET A 705 14.04 11.64 -15.31
N ASN A 706 14.62 10.44 -15.23
CA ASN A 706 13.89 9.22 -14.92
C ASN A 706 13.80 9.05 -13.40
N VAL A 707 12.60 9.10 -12.84
CA VAL A 707 12.40 9.17 -11.39
C VAL A 707 11.79 7.87 -10.87
N LYS A 708 12.44 7.27 -9.88
CA LYS A 708 11.96 6.12 -9.11
C LYS A 708 11.70 6.56 -7.68
N PHE A 709 10.63 6.05 -7.06
CA PHE A 709 10.24 6.44 -5.70
C PHE A 709 9.99 5.23 -4.80
N ILE A 710 10.55 5.28 -3.59
CA ILE A 710 10.26 4.34 -2.49
C ILE A 710 9.70 5.14 -1.31
N GLY A 711 8.50 4.77 -0.86
CA GLY A 711 8.03 5.10 0.49
C GLY A 711 8.46 4.00 1.46
N ASP A 712 9.04 4.34 2.60
CA ASP A 712 9.54 3.39 3.61
C ASP A 712 8.47 2.40 4.11
N ASN A 713 7.19 2.77 4.04
CA ASN A 713 6.08 1.89 4.38
C ASN A 713 5.62 0.95 3.23
N PHE A 714 6.18 1.11 2.02
CA PHE A 714 5.84 0.37 0.80
C PHE A 714 4.33 0.30 0.50
N TYR A 715 3.56 1.29 1.00
CA TYR A 715 2.10 1.30 0.87
C TYR A 715 1.64 2.24 -0.24
N LYS A 716 0.64 1.78 -1.00
CA LYS A 716 0.04 2.51 -2.11
C LYS A 716 -1.01 3.50 -1.61
N HIS A 717 -0.57 4.64 -1.06
CA HIS A 717 -1.49 5.70 -0.60
C HIS A 717 -2.18 6.35 -1.80
N GLU A 718 -3.50 6.20 -1.90
CA GLU A 718 -4.32 6.82 -2.95
C GLU A 718 -5.03 8.07 -2.42
N PRO A 719 -5.25 9.10 -3.26
CA PRO A 719 -4.93 9.16 -4.70
C PRO A 719 -3.47 9.53 -5.03
N TYR A 720 -2.64 9.77 -4.02
CA TYR A 720 -1.29 10.34 -4.19
C TYR A 720 -0.36 9.48 -5.05
N THR A 721 -0.44 8.16 -4.93
CA THR A 721 0.35 7.23 -5.75
C THR A 721 -0.03 7.35 -7.22
N THR A 722 -1.33 7.36 -7.53
CA THR A 722 -1.82 7.59 -8.88
C THR A 722 -1.32 8.92 -9.43
N VAL A 723 -1.33 10.00 -8.64
CA VAL A 723 -0.80 11.30 -9.07
C VAL A 723 0.68 11.22 -9.48
N LEU A 724 1.54 10.59 -8.66
CA LEU A 724 2.95 10.40 -9.01
C LEU A 724 3.12 9.55 -10.28
N GLN A 725 2.37 8.46 -10.40
CA GLN A 725 2.39 7.59 -11.57
C GLN A 725 1.98 8.32 -12.86
N GLN A 726 1.03 9.26 -12.76
CA GLN A 726 0.62 10.10 -13.89
C GLN A 726 1.63 11.20 -14.24
N LEU A 727 2.54 11.56 -13.32
CA LEU A 727 3.73 12.37 -13.62
C LEU A 727 4.85 11.56 -14.31
N GLY A 728 4.67 10.24 -14.45
CA GLY A 728 5.64 9.32 -15.01
C GLY A 728 6.68 8.80 -14.03
N ILE A 729 6.35 8.81 -12.74
CA ILE A 729 7.21 8.29 -11.67
C ILE A 729 6.85 6.84 -11.38
N GLU A 730 7.85 5.96 -11.37
CA GLU A 730 7.66 4.57 -10.94
C GLU A 730 7.73 4.51 -9.41
N VAL A 731 6.57 4.27 -8.78
CA VAL A 731 6.43 4.14 -7.33
C VAL A 731 6.48 2.65 -6.97
N LEU A 732 7.46 2.25 -6.15
CA LEU A 732 7.58 0.87 -5.67
C LEU A 732 6.73 0.68 -4.41
N PHE A 733 5.83 -0.30 -4.44
CA PHE A 733 4.90 -0.61 -3.35
C PHE A 733 4.56 -2.10 -3.31
N GLY A 734 4.03 -2.57 -2.19
CA GLY A 734 3.62 -3.96 -1.95
C GLY A 734 4.64 -4.77 -1.16
N SER A 735 4.19 -5.90 -0.60
CA SER A 735 4.99 -6.78 0.26
C SER A 735 6.26 -7.27 -0.41
N HIS A 736 6.20 -7.60 -1.71
CA HIS A 736 7.38 -8.02 -2.47
C HIS A 736 8.53 -7.00 -2.39
N TYR A 737 8.24 -5.72 -2.59
CA TYR A 737 9.28 -4.68 -2.52
C TYR A 737 9.68 -4.39 -1.07
N ALA A 738 8.75 -4.47 -0.11
CA ALA A 738 9.07 -4.32 1.31
C ALA A 738 10.10 -5.36 1.78
N GLU A 739 9.99 -6.60 1.31
CA GLU A 739 10.90 -7.69 1.67
C GLU A 739 12.19 -7.71 0.82
N ASN A 740 12.18 -7.14 -0.39
CA ASN A 740 13.25 -7.31 -1.37
C ASN A 740 13.89 -5.99 -1.86
N TRP A 741 13.62 -4.84 -1.23
CA TRP A 741 14.12 -3.55 -1.70
C TRP A 741 15.66 -3.51 -1.83
N GLN A 742 16.39 -4.14 -0.90
CA GLN A 742 17.85 -4.20 -0.94
C GLN A 742 18.33 -4.90 -2.23
N LYS A 743 17.79 -6.08 -2.51
CA LYS A 743 18.09 -6.85 -3.72
C LYS A 743 17.72 -6.06 -4.97
N TRP A 744 16.55 -5.45 -4.99
CA TRP A 744 16.10 -4.63 -6.10
C TRP A 744 17.07 -3.46 -6.38
N ILE A 745 17.56 -2.77 -5.34
CA ILE A 745 18.55 -1.70 -5.51
C ILE A 745 19.85 -2.25 -6.11
N LEU A 746 20.37 -3.38 -5.62
CA LEU A 746 21.62 -3.96 -6.15
C LEU A 746 21.50 -4.40 -7.61
N GLU A 747 20.35 -4.95 -8.00
CA GLU A 747 20.10 -5.35 -9.39
C GLU A 747 20.02 -4.15 -10.35
N ASN A 748 19.66 -2.97 -9.83
CA ASN A 748 19.39 -1.77 -10.62
C ASN A 748 20.38 -0.62 -10.39
N GLU A 749 21.34 -0.73 -9.47
CA GLU A 749 22.22 0.39 -9.07
C GLU A 749 23.01 0.98 -10.24
N LYS A 750 23.41 0.15 -11.22
CA LYS A 750 24.11 0.56 -12.44
C LYS A 750 23.32 1.54 -13.31
N TYR A 751 22.01 1.64 -13.12
CA TYR A 751 21.14 2.55 -13.85
C TYR A 751 20.93 3.87 -13.11
N PHE A 752 21.27 3.96 -11.82
CA PHE A 752 21.06 5.17 -11.01
C PHE A 752 22.27 6.10 -11.11
N ASP A 753 22.02 7.37 -11.41
CA ASP A 753 23.02 8.43 -11.26
C ASP A 753 23.03 8.96 -9.82
N TYR A 754 21.83 9.05 -9.21
CA TYR A 754 21.61 9.70 -7.92
C TYR A 754 20.65 8.92 -7.04
N ILE A 755 20.90 8.91 -5.72
CA ILE A 755 19.93 8.52 -4.71
C ILE A 755 19.69 9.71 -3.79
N LEU A 756 18.43 10.12 -3.63
CA LEU A 756 18.03 11.18 -2.70
C LEU A 756 17.30 10.56 -1.50
N LEU A 757 17.93 10.66 -0.33
CA LEU A 757 17.35 10.25 0.94
C LEU A 757 16.71 11.46 1.64
N ASN A 758 15.45 11.34 2.02
CA ASN A 758 14.73 12.36 2.79
C ASN A 758 14.59 11.94 4.25
N ARG A 759 14.62 12.95 5.14
CA ARG A 759 14.34 12.86 6.59
C ARG A 759 15.36 12.00 7.38
N PRO A 760 15.80 12.45 8.57
CA PRO A 760 16.86 11.74 9.29
C PRO A 760 16.48 10.30 9.69
N HIS A 761 15.32 10.10 10.30
CA HIS A 761 14.87 8.79 10.80
C HIS A 761 14.63 7.74 9.70
N ILE A 762 14.31 8.17 8.47
CA ILE A 762 14.21 7.27 7.32
C ILE A 762 15.59 7.01 6.74
N SER A 763 16.35 8.07 6.48
CA SER A 763 17.67 7.99 5.86
C SER A 763 18.63 7.08 6.62
N SER A 764 18.57 7.08 7.96
CA SER A 764 19.39 6.19 8.80
C SER A 764 19.17 4.70 8.52
N LYS A 765 17.98 4.28 8.07
CA LYS A 765 17.70 2.88 7.72
C LYS A 765 18.38 2.42 6.42
N TYR A 766 18.59 3.35 5.49
CA TYR A 766 19.06 3.04 4.12
C TYR A 766 20.54 3.34 3.92
N ILE A 767 21.06 4.40 4.55
CA ILE A 767 22.34 4.98 4.15
C ILE A 767 23.54 4.03 4.31
N ASP A 768 23.56 3.20 5.36
CA ASP A 768 24.66 2.26 5.60
C ASP A 768 24.71 1.14 4.56
N PHE A 769 23.53 0.61 4.22
CA PHE A 769 23.39 -0.36 3.14
C PHE A 769 23.84 0.24 1.80
N LEU A 770 23.35 1.44 1.47
CA LEU A 770 23.67 2.10 0.21
C LEU A 770 25.16 2.42 0.09
N ARG A 771 25.79 2.92 1.15
CA ARG A 771 27.23 3.23 1.17
C ARG A 771 28.11 1.99 1.07
N SER A 772 27.68 0.89 1.68
CA SER A 772 28.46 -0.35 1.70
C SER A 772 28.36 -1.15 0.40
N ASN A 773 27.23 -1.01 -0.31
CA ASN A 773 26.92 -1.90 -1.44
C ASN A 773 26.75 -1.19 -2.78
N THR A 774 26.71 0.15 -2.82
CA THR A 774 26.54 0.88 -4.08
C THR A 774 27.62 1.93 -4.32
N LYS A 775 27.83 2.28 -5.59
CA LYS A 775 28.71 3.41 -5.99
C LYS A 775 27.94 4.67 -6.39
N VAL A 776 26.61 4.63 -6.25
CA VAL A 776 25.72 5.72 -6.67
C VAL A 776 25.91 6.91 -5.74
N LYS A 777 25.85 8.13 -6.29
CA LYS A 777 26.04 9.35 -5.50
C LYS A 777 24.82 9.60 -4.61
N ILE A 778 25.05 9.65 -3.30
CA ILE A 778 23.99 9.80 -2.28
C ILE A 778 23.82 11.28 -1.91
N TYR A 779 22.60 11.77 -2.08
CA TYR A 779 22.14 13.08 -1.63
C TYR A 779 21.26 12.88 -0.39
N TYR A 780 21.42 13.74 0.61
CA TYR A 780 20.59 13.73 1.81
C TYR A 780 19.90 15.08 1.99
N TYR A 781 18.58 15.07 2.19
CA TYR A 781 17.77 16.26 2.49
C TYR A 781 17.01 16.09 3.81
N GLY A 782 17.37 16.92 4.80
CA GLY A 782 16.85 16.80 6.17
C GLY A 782 15.49 17.45 6.43
N HIS A 783 14.98 18.28 5.51
CA HIS A 783 13.84 19.21 5.67
C HIS A 783 14.02 20.33 6.71
N ASP A 784 14.70 20.06 7.82
CA ASP A 784 15.18 21.03 8.81
C ASP A 784 16.33 20.42 9.62
N LEU A 785 17.08 21.26 10.35
CA LEU A 785 18.06 20.80 11.35
C LEU A 785 17.37 20.52 12.70
N HIS A 786 17.09 19.25 13.00
CA HIS A 786 16.38 18.83 14.21
C HIS A 786 17.16 19.21 15.47
N PHE A 787 18.47 18.96 15.49
CA PHE A 787 19.31 19.29 16.64
C PHE A 787 19.28 20.79 16.95
N TYR A 788 19.30 21.62 15.91
CA TYR A 788 19.31 23.07 16.04
C TYR A 788 17.95 23.58 16.50
N ARG A 789 16.86 23.06 15.92
CA ARG A 789 15.49 23.40 16.31
C ARG A 789 15.24 23.13 17.80
N GLU A 790 15.62 21.95 18.28
CA GLU A 790 15.42 21.58 19.68
C GLU A 790 16.35 22.33 20.64
N LEU A 791 17.57 22.68 20.19
CA LEU A 791 18.46 23.56 20.95
C LEU A 791 17.83 24.94 21.16
N LYS A 792 17.23 25.51 20.11
CA LYS A 792 16.53 26.80 20.20
C LYS A 792 15.28 26.74 21.06
N GLU A 793 14.54 25.63 21.02
CA GLU A 793 13.41 25.42 21.94
C GLU A 793 13.89 25.34 23.39
N TYR A 794 15.03 24.69 23.66
CA TYR A 794 15.64 24.65 24.99
C TYR A 794 16.07 26.04 25.48
N GLU A 795 16.73 26.85 24.66
CA GLU A 795 17.17 28.21 25.03
C GLU A 795 16.02 29.09 25.53
N ILE A 796 14.79 28.83 25.07
CA ILE A 796 13.59 29.59 25.42
C ILE A 796 12.83 28.96 26.58
N THR A 797 12.61 27.65 26.54
CA THR A 797 11.78 26.93 27.52
C THR A 797 12.56 26.52 28.77
N ASN A 798 13.89 26.48 28.68
CA ASN A 798 14.80 25.85 29.65
C ASN A 798 14.48 24.38 29.96
N ASP A 799 13.71 23.69 29.10
CA ASP A 799 13.40 22.28 29.26
C ASP A 799 14.61 21.40 28.94
N LYS A 800 15.23 20.83 29.99
CA LYS A 800 16.40 19.94 29.85
C LYS A 800 16.13 18.71 28.96
N LYS A 801 14.88 18.28 28.80
CA LYS A 801 14.54 17.18 27.87
C LYS A 801 14.86 17.57 26.42
N LYS A 802 14.59 18.82 26.03
CA LYS A 802 14.91 19.35 24.71
C LYS A 802 16.41 19.46 24.46
N LEU A 803 17.18 19.82 25.49
CA LEU A 803 18.65 19.82 25.39
C LEU A 803 19.21 18.42 25.16
N ASN A 804 18.70 17.41 25.88
CA ASN A 804 19.13 16.03 25.70
C ASN A 804 18.72 15.49 24.33
N SER A 805 17.48 15.73 23.91
CA SER A 805 16.96 15.32 22.59
C SER A 805 17.73 16.00 21.45
N SER A 806 18.08 17.29 21.58
CA SER A 806 18.96 18.01 20.65
C SER A 806 20.32 17.31 20.49
N ARG A 807 20.93 16.83 21.59
CA ARG A 807 22.21 16.09 21.53
C ARG A 807 22.08 14.76 20.79
N GLU A 808 20.97 14.05 20.98
CA GLU A 808 20.71 12.80 20.26
C GLU A 808 20.49 13.03 18.77
N TRP A 809 19.65 14.01 18.39
CA TRP A 809 19.49 14.41 17.00
C TRP A 809 20.81 14.82 16.35
N LYS A 810 21.67 15.54 17.08
CA LYS A 810 22.97 15.93 16.57
C LYS A 810 23.81 14.71 16.18
N LYS A 811 23.78 13.62 16.95
CA LYS A 811 24.50 12.37 16.62
C LYS A 811 23.96 11.77 15.31
N ILE A 812 22.63 11.64 15.21
CA ILE A 812 21.96 11.05 14.04
C ILE A 812 22.24 11.88 12.78
N GLU A 813 21.99 13.18 12.83
CA GLU A 813 22.16 14.07 11.68
C GLU A 813 23.63 14.17 11.27
N TYR A 814 24.58 14.23 12.21
CA TYR A 814 26.01 14.28 11.87
C TYR A 814 26.52 12.99 11.24
N ASP A 815 25.98 11.85 11.65
CA ASP A 815 26.29 10.57 11.01
C ASP A 815 25.81 10.55 9.55
N LEU A 816 24.59 11.02 9.30
CA LEU A 816 24.04 11.18 7.94
C LEU A 816 24.87 12.16 7.11
N PHE A 817 25.24 13.31 7.66
CA PHE A 817 26.09 14.29 6.99
C PHE A 817 27.46 13.71 6.65
N LYS A 818 28.04 12.86 7.50
CA LYS A 818 29.31 12.18 7.19
C LYS A 818 29.15 11.21 6.03
N LYS A 819 28.07 10.45 6.01
CA LYS A 819 27.87 9.33 5.07
C LYS A 819 27.36 9.77 3.68
N ALA A 820 26.55 10.82 3.57
CA ALA A 820 26.04 11.31 2.28
C ALA A 820 27.16 11.91 1.41
N ASP A 821 27.09 11.87 0.08
CA ASP A 821 28.07 12.56 -0.77
C ASP A 821 27.78 14.06 -0.89
N VAL A 822 26.51 14.43 -0.86
CA VAL A 822 26.02 15.82 -0.88
C VAL A 822 24.93 16.01 0.16
N VAL A 823 25.05 17.05 0.98
CA VAL A 823 24.00 17.44 1.93
C VAL A 823 23.21 18.60 1.34
N LEU A 824 21.89 18.47 1.34
CA LEU A 824 20.95 19.46 0.83
C LEU A 824 20.20 20.07 2.01
N THR A 825 20.17 21.40 2.04
CA THR A 825 19.54 22.17 3.12
C THR A 825 18.46 23.10 2.56
N PRO A 826 17.37 23.35 3.30
CA PRO A 826 16.35 24.32 2.87
C PRO A 826 16.86 25.77 2.85
N THR A 827 17.81 26.12 3.72
CA THR A 827 18.27 27.51 3.89
C THR A 827 19.78 27.66 3.89
N LEU A 828 20.26 28.86 3.50
CA LEU A 828 21.69 29.20 3.58
C LEU A 828 22.21 29.19 5.03
N LYS A 829 21.37 29.53 6.00
CA LYS A 829 21.71 29.48 7.43
C LYS A 829 22.05 28.06 7.87
N GLU A 830 21.23 27.08 7.52
CA GLU A 830 21.48 25.68 7.83
C GLU A 830 22.73 25.16 7.12
N LYS A 831 22.92 25.53 5.84
CA LYS A 831 24.18 25.24 5.13
C LYS A 831 25.39 25.74 5.90
N ASN A 832 25.38 27.00 6.36
CA ASN A 832 26.50 27.59 7.09
C ASN A 832 26.76 26.90 8.44
N ILE A 833 25.71 26.51 9.16
CA ILE A 833 25.83 25.78 10.44
C ILE A 833 26.54 24.43 10.21
N ILE A 834 26.11 23.67 9.19
CA ILE A 834 26.74 22.37 8.89
C ILE A 834 28.16 22.58 8.35
N GLN A 835 28.39 23.57 7.48
CA GLN A 835 29.69 23.85 6.88
C GLN A 835 30.76 24.24 7.91
N ALA A 836 30.37 24.86 9.03
CA ALA A 836 31.28 25.19 10.13
C ALA A 836 31.95 23.94 10.72
N ASP A 837 31.19 22.85 10.86
CA ASP A 837 31.69 21.58 11.40
C ASP A 837 32.20 20.62 10.30
N PHE A 838 31.76 20.82 9.04
CA PHE A 838 32.08 19.98 7.89
C PHE A 838 32.69 20.78 6.74
N THR A 839 33.86 21.37 6.98
CA THR A 839 34.52 22.33 6.07
C THR A 839 34.68 21.85 4.63
N ASN A 840 35.04 20.57 4.41
CA ASN A 840 35.29 20.00 3.08
C ASN A 840 34.06 19.31 2.47
N LYS A 841 32.90 19.32 3.14
CA LYS A 841 31.70 18.64 2.65
C LYS A 841 31.00 19.51 1.60
N ARG A 842 30.51 18.89 0.52
CA ARG A 842 29.62 19.58 -0.42
C ARG A 842 28.24 19.71 0.20
N ILE A 843 27.86 20.95 0.51
CA ILE A 843 26.56 21.29 1.08
C ILE A 843 25.93 22.34 0.18
N GLU A 844 24.70 22.09 -0.27
CA GLU A 844 23.98 22.99 -1.17
C GLU A 844 22.61 23.38 -0.59
N VAL A 845 22.11 24.53 -1.02
CA VAL A 845 20.75 24.96 -0.69
C VAL A 845 19.83 24.46 -1.78
N MET A 846 18.85 23.64 -1.40
CA MET A 846 17.80 23.17 -2.30
C MET A 846 16.50 23.88 -1.91
N PRO A 847 15.98 24.78 -2.77
CA PRO A 847 14.88 25.66 -2.42
C PRO A 847 13.59 24.88 -2.16
N ALA A 848 12.91 25.21 -1.06
CA ALA A 848 11.58 24.70 -0.75
C ALA A 848 10.50 25.72 -1.12
N PHE A 849 9.28 25.25 -1.37
CA PHE A 849 8.10 26.08 -1.71
C PHE A 849 8.30 26.97 -2.95
N PHE A 850 8.24 26.37 -4.14
CA PHE A 850 8.26 27.11 -5.39
C PHE A 850 6.94 27.02 -6.16
N TYR A 851 6.65 28.04 -6.95
CA TYR A 851 5.37 28.25 -7.62
C TYR A 851 5.58 28.46 -9.13
N PRO A 852 4.67 27.96 -9.97
CA PRO A 852 4.83 28.07 -11.42
C PRO A 852 4.78 29.52 -11.90
N THR A 853 3.97 30.36 -11.26
CA THR A 853 3.83 31.79 -11.58
C THR A 853 3.65 32.61 -10.32
N ILE A 854 4.18 33.82 -10.32
CA ILE A 854 3.95 34.82 -9.27
C ILE A 854 2.93 35.85 -9.79
N PRO A 855 1.81 36.10 -9.09
CA PRO A 855 0.85 37.15 -9.43
C PRO A 855 1.51 38.54 -9.58
N ALA A 856 0.77 39.51 -10.13
CA ALA A 856 1.23 40.90 -10.12
C ALA A 856 1.24 41.47 -8.68
N PRO A 857 2.10 42.46 -8.38
CA PRO A 857 2.03 43.18 -7.11
C PRO A 857 0.65 43.78 -6.85
N ILE A 858 0.27 43.86 -5.57
CA ILE A 858 -1.03 44.41 -5.16
C ILE A 858 -0.97 45.95 -5.23
N ASP A 859 -1.96 46.56 -5.87
CA ASP A 859 -2.11 48.02 -5.97
C ASP A 859 -3.40 48.56 -5.31
N ASN A 860 -4.36 47.67 -5.04
CA ASN A 860 -5.73 47.97 -4.61
C ASN A 860 -5.96 47.84 -3.09
N PHE A 861 -4.99 48.25 -2.27
CA PHE A 861 -5.07 48.15 -0.80
C PHE A 861 -6.27 48.87 -0.18
N ASP A 862 -6.88 49.85 -0.85
CA ASP A 862 -8.07 50.55 -0.34
C ASP A 862 -9.31 49.65 -0.26
N ASN A 863 -9.38 48.60 -1.09
CA ASN A 863 -10.49 47.65 -1.11
C ASN A 863 -10.25 46.46 -0.16
N ARG A 864 -9.14 46.45 0.56
CA ARG A 864 -8.70 45.36 1.43
C ARG A 864 -8.80 45.78 2.89
N ASN A 865 -9.19 44.85 3.74
CA ASN A 865 -9.37 45.08 5.17
C ASN A 865 -8.76 43.93 5.97
N ASP A 866 -8.69 44.10 7.28
CA ASP A 866 -8.31 43.06 8.24
C ASP A 866 -6.85 42.57 8.12
N ILE A 867 -6.46 41.86 9.18
CA ILE A 867 -5.15 41.24 9.36
C ILE A 867 -5.37 39.73 9.41
N MET A 868 -4.49 38.94 8.80
CA MET A 868 -4.62 37.49 8.81
C MET A 868 -3.37 36.77 9.33
N PHE A 869 -3.62 35.68 10.07
CA PHE A 869 -2.63 34.66 10.43
C PHE A 869 -3.02 33.33 9.78
N VAL A 870 -2.04 32.66 9.16
CA VAL A 870 -2.21 31.32 8.57
C VAL A 870 -1.25 30.33 9.22
N GLY A 871 -1.76 29.21 9.73
CA GLY A 871 -0.92 28.11 10.22
C GLY A 871 -1.69 26.98 10.88
N GLY A 872 -1.34 25.73 10.55
CA GLY A 872 -1.91 24.54 11.21
C GLY A 872 -1.50 24.42 12.68
N PHE A 873 -2.46 24.10 13.55
CA PHE A 873 -2.27 24.12 15.00
C PHE A 873 -1.83 22.78 15.60
N ALA A 874 -1.60 21.76 14.76
CA ALA A 874 -0.85 20.56 15.16
C ALA A 874 0.62 20.88 15.48
N HIS A 875 1.13 22.02 15.02
CA HIS A 875 2.48 22.51 15.31
C HIS A 875 2.45 23.53 16.46
N GLY A 876 3.10 23.18 17.58
CA GLY A 876 3.19 24.02 18.79
C GLY A 876 3.58 25.50 18.58
N PRO A 877 4.56 25.84 17.70
CA PRO A 877 4.94 27.23 17.46
C PRO A 877 3.79 28.12 16.94
N ASN A 878 2.88 27.58 16.13
CA ASN A 878 1.75 28.35 15.58
C ASN A 878 0.75 28.71 16.67
N LEU A 879 0.48 27.77 17.59
CA LEU A 879 -0.37 28.01 18.75
C LEU A 879 0.20 29.12 19.63
N ASN A 880 1.49 29.04 19.98
CA ASN A 880 2.15 30.04 20.80
C ASN A 880 2.14 31.44 20.15
N ALA A 881 2.37 31.49 18.83
CA ALA A 881 2.36 32.72 18.05
C ALA A 881 1.00 33.43 18.07
N VAL A 882 -0.09 32.69 17.82
CA VAL A 882 -1.44 33.26 17.81
C VAL A 882 -1.87 33.72 19.20
N LEU A 883 -1.57 32.94 20.26
CA LEU A 883 -1.86 33.36 21.63
C LEU A 883 -1.11 34.63 22.00
N TRP A 884 0.19 34.71 21.72
CA TRP A 884 0.98 35.91 21.99
C TRP A 884 0.44 37.13 21.25
N TYR A 885 0.06 36.96 19.97
CA TYR A 885 -0.55 38.04 19.21
C TYR A 885 -1.88 38.50 19.82
N ILE A 886 -2.81 37.58 20.09
CA ILE A 886 -4.14 37.91 20.61
C ILE A 886 -4.05 38.55 22.00
N GLU A 887 -3.18 38.05 22.87
CA GLU A 887 -3.10 38.49 24.27
C GLU A 887 -2.29 39.77 24.46
N LYS A 888 -1.23 39.98 23.65
CA LYS A 888 -0.25 41.06 23.88
C LYS A 888 -0.24 42.13 22.80
N ILE A 889 -0.50 41.79 21.54
CA ILE A 889 -0.35 42.70 20.40
C ILE A 889 -1.70 43.24 19.94
N HIS A 890 -2.69 42.38 19.77
CA HIS A 890 -4.01 42.74 19.24
C HIS A 890 -4.73 43.83 20.06
N PRO A 891 -4.66 43.87 21.41
CA PRO A 891 -5.24 44.97 22.19
C PRO A 891 -4.64 46.34 21.85
N LEU A 892 -3.31 46.39 21.63
CA LEU A 892 -2.60 47.62 21.24
C LEU A 892 -3.02 48.08 19.83
N VAL A 893 -3.23 47.12 18.92
CA VAL A 893 -3.71 47.39 17.57
C VAL A 893 -5.15 47.93 17.60
N LEU A 894 -6.04 47.33 18.39
CA LEU A 894 -7.44 47.75 18.52
C LEU A 894 -7.60 49.14 19.14
N GLU A 895 -6.69 49.55 20.04
CA GLU A 895 -6.70 50.90 20.62
C GLU A 895 -6.61 51.99 19.54
N LYS A 896 -5.83 51.75 18.48
CA LYS A 896 -5.66 52.70 17.36
C LYS A 896 -6.54 52.37 16.15
N MET A 897 -6.93 51.12 15.96
CA MET A 897 -7.68 50.63 14.79
C MET A 897 -8.87 49.73 15.22
N PRO A 898 -9.95 50.31 15.78
CA PRO A 898 -11.02 49.55 16.45
C PRO A 898 -11.92 48.72 15.52
N ARG A 899 -11.83 48.93 14.20
CA ARG A 899 -12.62 48.19 13.19
C ARG A 899 -11.84 47.04 12.55
N THR A 900 -10.54 46.92 12.81
CA THR A 900 -9.68 45.91 12.18
C THR A 900 -9.86 44.57 12.88
N ARG A 901 -10.11 43.51 12.12
CA ARG A 901 -10.23 42.16 12.65
C ARG A 901 -8.97 41.35 12.41
N LEU A 902 -8.69 40.40 13.30
CA LEU A 902 -7.76 39.31 13.07
C LEU A 902 -8.51 38.10 12.53
N ILE A 903 -8.13 37.61 11.36
CA ILE A 903 -8.62 36.36 10.77
C ILE A 903 -7.58 35.27 11.02
N VAL A 904 -7.98 34.18 11.69
CA VAL A 904 -7.12 33.04 12.01
C VAL A 904 -7.55 31.84 11.18
N VAL A 905 -6.63 31.36 10.33
CA VAL A 905 -6.86 30.24 9.40
C VAL A 905 -5.86 29.12 9.69
N GLY A 906 -6.36 27.88 9.73
CA GLY A 906 -5.52 26.70 9.95
C GLY A 906 -6.28 25.50 10.49
N SER A 907 -5.83 24.29 10.14
CA SER A 907 -6.40 23.04 10.65
C SER A 907 -6.12 22.82 12.14
N ASN A 908 -6.97 22.01 12.78
CA ASN A 908 -6.83 21.55 14.17
C ASN A 908 -6.77 22.67 15.22
N VAL A 909 -7.51 23.76 15.03
CA VAL A 909 -7.56 24.88 15.99
C VAL A 909 -8.02 24.38 17.36
N PRO A 910 -7.20 24.51 18.42
CA PRO A 910 -7.54 23.96 19.73
C PRO A 910 -8.65 24.77 20.40
N PRO A 911 -9.43 24.17 21.32
CA PRO A 911 -10.55 24.84 21.98
C PRO A 911 -10.19 26.17 22.66
N GLN A 912 -8.96 26.31 23.16
CA GLN A 912 -8.48 27.55 23.76
C GLN A 912 -8.42 28.74 22.78
N ILE A 913 -8.09 28.51 21.50
CA ILE A 913 -8.13 29.56 20.48
C ILE A 913 -9.57 29.80 20.01
N GLN A 914 -10.37 28.74 19.89
CA GLN A 914 -11.77 28.88 19.49
C GLN A 914 -12.57 29.76 20.47
N LYS A 915 -12.28 29.64 21.78
CA LYS A 915 -12.90 30.46 22.83
C LYS A 915 -12.53 31.94 22.76
N LEU A 916 -11.48 32.31 22.05
CA LEU A 916 -11.05 33.71 21.86
C LEU A 916 -11.77 34.39 20.68
N ALA A 917 -12.65 33.69 19.97
CA ALA A 917 -13.47 34.27 18.90
C ALA A 917 -14.33 35.42 19.44
N SER A 918 -14.33 36.54 18.72
CA SER A 918 -15.04 37.76 19.10
C SER A 918 -15.33 38.62 17.87
N ALA A 919 -15.96 39.79 18.03
CA ALA A 919 -16.21 40.70 16.91
C ALA A 919 -14.92 41.16 16.20
N SER A 920 -13.79 41.22 16.92
CA SER A 920 -12.47 41.58 16.38
C SER A 920 -11.59 40.37 16.05
N ILE A 921 -11.98 39.15 16.42
CA ILE A 921 -11.19 37.92 16.19
C ILE A 921 -12.07 36.87 15.52
N VAL A 922 -11.79 36.62 14.24
CA VAL A 922 -12.51 35.65 13.40
C VAL A 922 -11.69 34.38 13.29
N ILE A 923 -12.16 33.30 13.89
CA ILE A 923 -11.53 31.98 13.79
C ILE A 923 -12.23 31.20 12.66
N LYS A 924 -11.55 31.00 11.52
CA LYS A 924 -12.09 30.24 10.38
C LYS A 924 -11.84 28.74 10.49
N GLY A 925 -10.72 28.33 11.08
CA GLY A 925 -10.32 26.93 11.11
C GLY A 925 -9.75 26.45 9.78
N PHE A 926 -9.95 25.18 9.45
CA PHE A 926 -9.56 24.62 8.15
C PHE A 926 -10.45 25.23 7.05
N VAL A 927 -9.83 25.61 5.94
CA VAL A 927 -10.50 26.15 4.75
C VAL A 927 -9.97 25.44 3.51
N SER A 928 -10.75 25.42 2.45
CA SER A 928 -10.29 24.93 1.14
C SER A 928 -9.23 25.84 0.52
N ASP A 929 -8.44 25.34 -0.44
CA ASP A 929 -7.45 26.14 -1.16
C ASP A 929 -8.10 27.36 -1.86
N GLN A 930 -9.31 27.19 -2.40
CA GLN A 930 -10.05 28.29 -3.05
C GLN A 930 -10.45 29.37 -2.04
N GLU A 931 -10.97 28.98 -0.88
CA GLU A 931 -11.31 29.93 0.19
C GLU A 931 -10.06 30.62 0.75
N LEU A 932 -8.94 29.92 0.86
CA LEU A 932 -7.67 30.51 1.27
C LEU A 932 -7.19 31.55 0.26
N GLU A 933 -7.30 31.27 -1.04
CA GLU A 933 -6.97 32.22 -2.11
C GLU A 933 -7.87 33.47 -2.06
N ASP A 934 -9.17 33.30 -1.80
CA ASP A 934 -10.12 34.41 -1.67
C ASP A 934 -9.82 35.26 -0.42
N LEU A 935 -9.37 34.64 0.67
CA LEU A 935 -8.87 35.35 1.83
C LEU A 935 -7.61 36.16 1.49
N TYR A 936 -6.64 35.58 0.79
CA TYR A 936 -5.47 36.34 0.33
C TYR A 936 -5.83 37.51 -0.59
N LYS A 937 -6.92 37.44 -1.36
CA LYS A 937 -7.41 38.55 -2.19
C LYS A 937 -8.12 39.66 -1.40
N SER A 938 -8.63 39.37 -0.21
CA SER A 938 -9.43 40.32 0.59
C SER A 938 -8.67 40.98 1.73
N VAL A 939 -7.67 40.29 2.31
CA VAL A 939 -6.94 40.80 3.46
C VAL A 939 -5.93 41.87 3.08
N LYS A 940 -5.65 42.79 4.02
CA LYS A 940 -4.68 43.89 3.81
C LYS A 940 -3.26 43.52 4.25
N LEU A 941 -3.11 42.74 5.31
CA LEU A 941 -1.80 42.47 5.94
C LEU A 941 -1.74 41.07 6.57
N ILE A 942 -0.56 40.44 6.51
CA ILE A 942 -0.28 39.14 7.15
C ILE A 942 0.60 39.34 8.38
N VAL A 943 0.29 38.65 9.47
CA VAL A 943 1.13 38.63 10.68
C VAL A 943 1.73 37.25 10.91
N ILE A 944 3.04 37.22 11.21
CA ILE A 944 3.78 35.98 11.50
C ILE A 944 4.55 36.13 12.84
N PRO A 945 3.83 36.08 13.97
CA PRO A 945 4.39 36.38 15.30
C PRO A 945 5.07 35.15 15.94
N LEU A 946 5.92 34.45 15.18
CA LEU A 946 6.58 33.22 15.66
C LEU A 946 7.66 33.55 16.70
N ARG A 947 7.63 32.90 17.87
CA ARG A 947 8.64 33.14 18.93
C ARG A 947 9.78 32.14 18.94
N TYR A 948 9.63 31.04 18.20
CA TYR A 948 10.62 29.97 18.05
C TYR A 948 10.30 29.12 16.82
N GLY A 949 11.29 28.38 16.35
CA GLY A 949 11.23 27.53 15.16
C GLY A 949 12.58 27.47 14.47
N ALA A 950 12.68 26.66 13.40
CA ALA A 950 13.84 26.58 12.52
C ALA A 950 13.38 26.46 11.05
N GLY A 951 14.25 26.74 10.10
CA GLY A 951 14.01 26.55 8.66
C GLY A 951 13.09 27.59 8.00
N LEU A 952 12.86 27.42 6.70
CA LEU A 952 12.00 28.31 5.90
C LEU A 952 10.51 28.05 6.18
N LYS A 953 9.73 29.11 6.41
CA LYS A 953 8.29 28.99 6.72
C LYS A 953 7.45 29.13 5.45
N GLY A 954 6.72 28.06 5.09
CA GLY A 954 5.84 28.05 3.91
C GLY A 954 4.84 29.21 3.89
N LYS A 955 4.23 29.56 5.04
CA LYS A 955 3.31 30.70 5.19
C LYS A 955 3.93 32.07 4.87
N THR A 956 5.23 32.23 5.16
CA THR A 956 5.94 33.48 4.85
C THR A 956 6.18 33.57 3.35
N VAL A 957 6.61 32.47 2.73
CA VAL A 957 6.78 32.38 1.27
C VAL A 957 5.45 32.59 0.55
N GLU A 958 4.38 31.94 1.01
CA GLU A 958 3.04 32.05 0.42
C GLU A 958 2.49 33.48 0.48
N ALA A 959 2.70 34.19 1.59
CA ALA A 959 2.34 35.61 1.69
C ALA A 959 3.17 36.48 0.72
N MET A 960 4.47 36.23 0.58
CA MET A 960 5.34 36.95 -0.37
C MET A 960 4.93 36.70 -1.82
N VAL A 961 4.62 35.45 -2.18
CA VAL A 961 4.15 35.06 -3.51
C VAL A 961 2.86 35.77 -3.86
N ASN A 962 1.93 35.88 -2.91
CA ASN A 962 0.69 36.64 -3.09
C ASN A 962 0.88 38.18 -3.02
N GLY A 963 2.09 38.66 -2.79
CA GLY A 963 2.40 40.09 -2.69
C GLY A 963 1.78 40.77 -1.47
N LEU A 964 1.41 40.02 -0.44
CA LEU A 964 0.77 40.57 0.76
C LEU A 964 1.83 41.06 1.75
N PRO A 965 1.77 42.33 2.20
CA PRO A 965 2.69 42.85 3.20
C PRO A 965 2.64 42.04 4.50
N ILE A 966 3.82 41.79 5.07
CA ILE A 966 4.04 40.91 6.22
C ILE A 966 4.62 41.73 7.37
N VAL A 967 4.09 41.55 8.57
CA VAL A 967 4.77 41.93 9.82
C VAL A 967 5.13 40.66 10.57
N SER A 968 6.40 40.48 10.93
CA SER A 968 6.92 39.22 11.43
C SER A 968 8.03 39.43 12.46
N THR A 969 8.25 38.41 13.29
CA THR A 969 9.42 38.27 14.14
C THR A 969 10.62 37.78 13.33
N SER A 970 11.82 37.81 13.93
CA SER A 970 13.05 37.25 13.37
C SER A 970 12.92 35.76 13.03
N PHE A 971 12.19 34.99 13.85
CA PHE A 971 11.90 33.57 13.58
C PHE A 971 10.91 33.35 12.44
N GLY A 972 10.01 34.29 12.16
CA GLY A 972 9.07 34.19 11.05
C GLY A 972 9.70 34.54 9.69
N LEU A 973 10.76 35.35 9.70
CA LEU A 973 11.55 35.69 8.51
C LEU A 973 12.79 34.80 8.31
N GLU A 974 13.02 33.84 9.21
CA GLU A 974 14.18 32.97 9.14
C GLU A 974 14.27 32.22 7.79
N GLY A 975 15.48 32.22 7.22
CA GLY A 975 15.77 31.55 5.95
C GLY A 975 15.57 32.43 4.72
N LEU A 976 15.13 33.68 4.89
CA LEU A 976 14.97 34.69 3.85
C LEU A 976 16.13 35.69 3.90
N GLN A 977 16.49 36.30 2.76
CA GLN A 977 17.48 37.37 2.65
C GLN A 977 16.76 38.70 2.40
N VAL A 978 16.08 39.21 3.42
CA VAL A 978 15.13 40.33 3.30
C VAL A 978 15.35 41.44 4.32
N GLU A 979 16.35 41.29 5.19
CA GLU A 979 16.66 42.18 6.30
C GLU A 979 16.98 43.61 5.85
N ASP A 980 17.38 43.83 4.60
CA ASP A 980 17.64 45.17 4.06
C ASP A 980 16.36 45.98 3.80
N TRP A 981 15.19 45.32 3.72
CA TRP A 981 13.94 45.98 3.35
C TRP A 981 12.70 45.51 4.10
N LEU A 982 12.79 44.43 4.87
CA LEU A 982 11.74 43.91 5.76
C LEU A 982 12.36 43.62 7.13
N GLN A 983 12.10 44.51 8.09
CA GLN A 983 12.68 44.41 9.43
C GLN A 983 11.89 43.43 10.32
N PRO A 984 12.55 42.58 11.11
CA PRO A 984 11.89 41.76 12.12
C PRO A 984 11.57 42.57 13.38
N HIS A 985 10.44 42.26 14.03
CA HIS A 985 10.03 42.85 15.30
C HIS A 985 9.78 41.76 16.34
N ASP A 986 10.61 41.66 17.38
CA ASP A 986 10.56 40.55 18.36
C ASP A 986 9.84 40.90 19.67
N ASN A 987 9.50 42.18 19.89
CA ASN A 987 8.74 42.64 21.05
C ASN A 987 7.34 43.15 20.65
N GLU A 988 6.41 43.09 21.60
CA GLU A 988 4.99 43.36 21.37
C GLU A 988 4.69 44.83 21.00
N GLN A 989 5.43 45.79 21.55
CA GLN A 989 5.24 47.22 21.27
C GLN A 989 5.66 47.57 19.84
N ASP A 990 6.86 47.15 19.42
CA ASP A 990 7.36 47.42 18.07
C ASP A 990 6.55 46.68 17.01
N PHE A 991 6.13 45.44 17.29
CA PHE A 991 5.28 44.67 16.39
C PHE A 991 3.92 45.36 16.18
N ALA A 992 3.27 45.83 17.26
CA ALA A 992 2.01 46.56 17.16
C ALA A 992 2.19 47.90 16.41
N LYS A 993 3.28 48.62 16.70
CA LYS A 993 3.60 49.90 16.06
C LYS A 993 3.80 49.73 14.56
N GLU A 994 4.51 48.68 14.13
CA GLU A 994 4.73 48.39 12.72
C GLU A 994 3.42 48.06 12.00
N ILE A 995 2.56 47.24 12.60
CA ILE A 995 1.22 46.96 12.05
C ILE A 995 0.44 48.27 11.84
N ILE A 996 0.36 49.12 12.87
CA ILE A 996 -0.43 50.36 12.81
C ILE A 996 0.15 51.31 11.76
N SER A 997 1.48 51.43 11.69
CA SER A 997 2.17 52.27 10.71
C SER A 997 1.87 51.78 9.29
N LEU A 998 2.15 50.50 9.03
CA LEU A 998 2.04 49.93 7.69
C LEU A 998 0.59 49.82 7.22
N TYR A 999 -0.36 49.47 8.08
CA TYR A 999 -1.77 49.33 7.71
C TYR A 999 -2.40 50.65 7.22
N ASN A 1000 -1.89 51.79 7.69
CA ASN A 1000 -2.40 53.12 7.34
C ASN A 1000 -1.59 53.82 6.22
N ASP A 1001 -0.46 53.27 5.80
CA ASP A 1001 0.38 53.83 4.74
C ASP A 1001 0.23 53.03 3.43
N ARG A 1002 -0.62 53.55 2.54
CA ARG A 1002 -0.90 52.94 1.23
C ARG A 1002 0.35 52.80 0.36
N GLU A 1003 1.23 53.81 0.35
CA GLU A 1003 2.40 53.80 -0.53
C GLU A 1003 3.47 52.85 0.01
N ALA A 1004 3.60 52.76 1.34
CA ALA A 1004 4.44 51.73 1.96
C ALA A 1004 3.94 50.30 1.65
N LEU A 1005 2.63 50.04 1.75
CA LEU A 1005 2.05 48.73 1.41
C LEU A 1005 2.34 48.33 -0.04
N LYS A 1006 2.15 49.24 -1.00
CA LYS A 1006 2.46 49.01 -2.42
C LYS A 1006 3.94 48.74 -2.65
N LYS A 1007 4.81 49.53 -2.01
CA LYS A 1007 6.26 49.38 -2.14
C LYS A 1007 6.74 48.04 -1.59
N ILE A 1008 6.23 47.62 -0.43
CA ILE A 1008 6.55 46.31 0.15
C ILE A 1008 6.00 45.18 -0.73
N SER A 1009 4.76 45.29 -1.21
CA SER A 1009 4.17 44.32 -2.13
C SER A 1009 5.02 44.12 -3.39
N ALA A 1010 5.47 45.22 -4.01
CA ALA A 1010 6.34 45.17 -5.19
C ALA A 1010 7.67 44.48 -4.89
N LYS A 1011 8.33 44.82 -3.78
CA LYS A 1011 9.59 44.17 -3.36
C LYS A 1011 9.43 42.69 -3.05
N MET A 1012 8.37 42.30 -2.34
CA MET A 1012 8.06 40.89 -2.05
C MET A 1012 7.84 40.11 -3.33
N ASN A 1013 7.14 40.70 -4.30
CA ASN A 1013 6.89 40.08 -5.59
C ASN A 1013 8.18 39.87 -6.39
N GLU A 1014 9.04 40.90 -6.45
CA GLU A 1014 10.36 40.84 -7.08
C GLU A 1014 11.22 39.73 -6.44
N TYR A 1015 11.34 39.75 -5.11
CA TYR A 1015 12.07 38.72 -4.36
C TYR A 1015 11.51 37.30 -4.59
N ALA A 1016 10.17 37.16 -4.63
CA ALA A 1016 9.52 35.88 -4.87
C ALA A 1016 9.74 35.37 -6.30
N ARG A 1017 9.82 36.25 -7.31
CA ARG A 1017 10.13 35.86 -8.69
C ARG A 1017 11.54 35.31 -8.80
N GLU A 1018 12.50 35.94 -8.12
CA GLU A 1018 13.90 35.54 -8.14
C GLU A 1018 14.17 34.23 -7.39
N ASN A 1019 13.41 33.94 -6.33
CA ASN A 1019 13.76 32.87 -5.38
C ASN A 1019 12.74 31.72 -5.30
N PHE A 1020 11.46 31.95 -5.60
CA PHE A 1020 10.36 31.00 -5.34
C PHE A 1020 9.55 30.64 -6.59
N THR A 1021 10.11 30.84 -7.78
CA THR A 1021 9.53 30.33 -9.03
C THR A 1021 10.02 28.92 -9.34
N SER A 1022 9.20 28.13 -10.04
CA SER A 1022 9.62 26.84 -10.59
C SER A 1022 10.85 26.97 -11.51
N GLU A 1023 11.00 28.10 -12.20
CA GLU A 1023 12.17 28.42 -13.02
C GLU A 1023 13.43 28.66 -12.18
N ALA A 1024 13.35 29.48 -11.13
CA ALA A 1024 14.47 29.69 -10.20
C ALA A 1024 14.90 28.36 -9.53
N ALA A 1025 13.93 27.54 -9.13
CA ALA A 1025 14.19 26.21 -8.59
C ALA A 1025 14.87 25.31 -9.64
N ALA A 1026 14.39 25.32 -10.90
CA ALA A 1026 14.97 24.54 -11.98
C ALA A 1026 16.45 24.88 -12.23
N ILE A 1027 16.83 26.17 -12.23
CA ILE A 1027 18.22 26.62 -12.37
C ILE A 1027 19.10 26.03 -11.26
N THR A 1028 18.61 26.08 -10.02
CA THR A 1028 19.31 25.54 -8.85
C THR A 1028 19.47 24.02 -8.94
N PHE A 1029 18.41 23.30 -9.34
CA PHE A 1029 18.43 21.85 -9.49
C PHE A 1029 19.41 21.40 -10.58
N LYS A 1030 19.40 22.07 -11.75
CA LYS A 1030 20.35 21.79 -12.83
C LYS A 1030 21.81 21.91 -12.36
N LYS A 1031 22.11 22.93 -11.55
CA LYS A 1031 23.44 23.10 -10.94
C LYS A 1031 23.78 22.02 -9.92
N ILE A 1032 22.83 21.62 -9.06
CA ILE A 1032 23.08 20.60 -8.02
C ILE A 1032 23.34 19.22 -8.65
N PHE A 1033 22.50 18.84 -9.62
CA PHE A 1033 22.44 17.53 -10.26
C PHE A 1033 23.18 17.45 -11.61
N ASN A 1034 23.93 18.48 -12.00
CA ASN A 1034 24.70 18.55 -13.25
C ASN A 1034 23.89 18.15 -14.49
N LEU A 1035 22.72 18.78 -14.67
CA LEU A 1035 21.77 18.51 -15.76
C LEU A 1035 21.91 19.49 -16.93
#